data_AF-A0A7J6D0N0-F1
#
_entry.id   AF-A0A7J6D0N0-F1
#
_cell.length_a   1.000
_cell.length_b   1.000
_cell.length_c   1.000
_cell.angle_alpha   90.00
_cell.angle_beta   90.00
_cell.angle_gamma   90.00
#
_symmetry.space_group_name_H-M   'P 1'
#
loop_
_entity.id
_entity.type
_entity.pdbx_description
1 polymer ?
#
loop_
_entity_poly.entity_id
_entity_poly.type
_entity_poly.pdbx_seq_one_letter_code
_entity_poly.pdbx_strand_id
1 'polypeptide(L)'
;MIKISKYNEANIWSCSSIGLEVRNHPLTLLLSQSLPGQTDPGIARLRTNAYGEGPGAPWRGEVFKTGATVTGALPSLNSPAAQHQRLQKFNPLRTDSPEEPLCASGASLSNQNPRFSSNQNLRYKRSGSSEMGCAKVFLVMFVIGFEKGICVNWNPIPRKTVKYNDVHDSMARFRAVGVWNYTMLTLAEHERVLYVGAREHIFALDPNDISRQLRPQIEWSAPAEKKRECSAKGKNNQTECFNYIRFLQSYNHTLLYTCGTYAFQPKCTYINADHFTLDSAALEDGKGKCPYDPAKGHTGLIVDKELYSATLNNFLGTEPVILRNLGQQHYSMKSEYLPAWLNEPNFVGSALVRESRSSKDGDDDKIYFFFSERAVELDCDSDLTVARVARVCKGDLGGTRTLQKKWTTFQKARLMCSFPERHITFNNLRAVFTLPGADWRSTSFYGIFHAQWGDVDVSAVCQYQIGEVKNVFDGPYKEYRESSQRWGRYTGTVPSPRPGACITNFDRENGYNSSLQLPDATLNFAKKHPLMEDRAEARPLLLTKGINFTRLAVDRVSSLDQRPYNMLFIGTADGWLQRVVILGSEAHVIEEIQLFDRQQPVDSLTISHSKKYLYIGSRSEVLQLPLANCSRYHSQPDCLLSRDPYCAWDSEGRACVRIDLHRGSTSTLSQDLMLERFSRGKAKFDKPFSIPSPDHSRLRNVTVVVGSDLVLPCHLVSNLAQPFWELNERELALVEGEAPGPRFDRASVPSSSPKPGPFKRAATSATRRSKA
;
A
#
# COMPACT_ATOMS: atom_id res chain seq x y z
N MET A 1 -45.43 6.15 0.82
CA MET A 1 -44.35 5.39 0.14
C MET A 1 -43.02 5.88 0.66
N ILE A 2 -42.12 4.97 1.00
CA ILE A 2 -40.81 5.31 1.57
C ILE A 2 -39.69 5.05 0.55
N LYS A 3 -38.81 6.01 0.26
CA LYS A 3 -37.69 5.86 -0.69
C LYS A 3 -36.34 6.16 -0.04
N ILE A 4 -35.26 5.50 -0.49
CA ILE A 4 -33.91 5.63 0.10
C ILE A 4 -32.76 5.91 -0.88
N SER A 5 -32.01 6.98 -0.58
CA SER A 5 -30.65 7.37 -1.03
C SER A 5 -30.48 8.29 -2.25
N LYS A 6 -29.56 9.26 -2.08
CA LYS A 6 -28.98 10.11 -3.14
C LYS A 6 -27.50 9.76 -3.20
N TYR A 7 -27.01 9.36 -4.37
CA TYR A 7 -25.58 9.40 -4.62
C TYR A 7 -25.24 10.83 -5.02
N ASN A 8 -24.17 11.41 -4.48
CA ASN A 8 -23.78 12.78 -4.82
C ASN A 8 -23.32 12.97 -6.29
N GLU A 9 -23.45 11.95 -7.15
CA GLU A 9 -23.21 12.06 -8.60
C GLU A 9 -24.28 11.35 -9.48
N ALA A 10 -25.26 10.65 -8.89
CA ALA A 10 -26.36 10.04 -9.64
C ALA A 10 -27.54 9.70 -8.70
N ASN A 11 -28.78 10.05 -9.06
CA ASN A 11 -29.96 9.68 -8.28
C ASN A 11 -30.20 8.15 -8.34
N ILE A 12 -29.51 7.39 -7.51
CA ILE A 12 -29.60 5.94 -7.41
C ILE A 12 -30.07 5.57 -6.01
N TRP A 13 -31.07 4.68 -5.99
CA TRP A 13 -31.77 4.26 -4.79
C TRP A 13 -31.44 2.79 -4.53
N SER A 14 -31.03 2.47 -3.33
CA SER A 14 -31.06 1.10 -2.83
C SER A 14 -31.84 1.14 -1.53
N CYS A 15 -32.89 0.31 -1.46
CA CYS A 15 -33.61 -0.21 -0.30
C CYS A 15 -35.14 -0.15 -0.48
N SER A 16 -35.81 -0.98 0.30
CA SER A 16 -37.21 -1.36 0.15
C SER A 16 -38.14 -0.15 0.07
N SER A 17 -38.86 0.00 -1.06
CA SER A 17 -40.07 0.81 -1.07
C SER A 17 -41.13 0.14 -0.21
N ILE A 18 -41.53 0.77 0.89
CA ILE A 18 -42.59 0.23 1.76
C ILE A 18 -43.88 0.99 1.48
N GLY A 19 -44.91 0.23 1.12
CA GLY A 19 -46.30 0.69 1.12
C GLY A 19 -46.83 0.49 2.54
N LEU A 20 -47.01 1.58 3.27
CA LEU A 20 -47.75 1.58 4.53
C LEU A 20 -49.20 1.94 4.21
N GLU A 21 -50.09 0.95 4.28
CA GLU A 21 -51.53 1.18 4.28
C GLU A 21 -51.99 1.16 5.74
N VAL A 22 -52.12 2.34 6.35
CA VAL A 22 -52.71 2.49 7.68
C VAL A 22 -54.20 2.74 7.48
N ARG A 23 -55.03 1.74 7.78
CA ARG A 23 -56.48 1.96 7.82
C ARG A 23 -56.81 2.76 9.09
N ASN A 24 -57.31 3.99 8.87
CA ASN A 24 -57.85 4.93 9.85
C ASN A 24 -56.83 5.50 10.87
N HIS A 25 -56.36 6.73 10.65
CA HIS A 25 -55.76 7.72 11.60
C HIS A 25 -54.39 8.31 11.16
N PRO A 26 -54.09 9.59 11.49
CA PRO A 26 -52.83 10.26 11.14
C PRO A 26 -51.65 9.80 11.99
N LEU A 27 -50.48 9.61 11.35
CA LEU A 27 -49.20 9.28 11.99
C LEU A 27 -48.48 10.55 12.45
N THR A 28 -47.89 10.53 13.66
CA THR A 28 -46.87 11.51 14.10
C THR A 28 -45.58 10.76 14.38
N LEU A 29 -44.45 11.25 13.85
CA LEU A 29 -43.18 10.55 13.80
C LEU A 29 -42.16 11.11 14.81
N LEU A 30 -41.54 10.22 15.59
CA LEU A 30 -40.36 10.51 16.41
C LEU A 30 -39.23 9.57 15.95
N LEU A 31 -38.15 10.13 15.42
CA LEU A 31 -36.90 9.42 15.12
C LEU A 31 -35.99 9.52 16.34
N SER A 32 -35.46 8.40 16.82
CA SER A 32 -34.40 8.39 17.84
C SER A 32 -33.18 7.64 17.33
N GLN A 33 -32.00 8.24 17.49
CA GLN A 33 -30.73 7.55 17.31
C GLN A 33 -30.50 6.61 18.49
N SER A 34 -30.01 5.40 18.21
CA SER A 34 -29.56 4.49 19.27
C SER A 34 -28.24 4.98 19.87
N LEU A 35 -28.12 4.85 21.20
CA LEU A 35 -26.91 5.11 22.00
C LEU A 35 -25.72 4.21 21.54
N PRO A 36 -24.46 4.61 21.82
CA PRO A 36 -23.32 4.22 21.00
C PRO A 36 -22.86 2.77 21.22
N GLY A 37 -22.62 2.05 20.12
CA GLY A 37 -22.00 0.71 20.12
C GLY A 37 -22.11 -0.04 18.79
N GLN A 38 -23.15 0.24 18.00
CA GLN A 38 -23.35 -0.30 16.64
C GLN A 38 -24.16 0.74 15.84
N THR A 39 -23.48 1.60 15.08
CA THR A 39 -24.15 2.56 14.19
C THR A 39 -24.22 1.97 12.79
N ASP A 40 -25.34 1.33 12.46
CA ASP A 40 -25.67 0.97 11.08
C ASP A 40 -26.52 2.12 10.50
N PRO A 41 -25.99 2.95 9.58
CA PRO A 41 -26.65 4.17 9.10
C PRO A 41 -27.93 3.91 8.27
N GLY A 42 -28.27 2.64 8.02
CA GLY A 42 -29.42 2.22 7.22
C GLY A 42 -30.69 1.89 7.99
N ILE A 43 -30.77 2.12 9.31
CA ILE A 43 -31.94 1.71 10.10
C ILE A 43 -32.79 2.92 10.49
N ALA A 44 -34.06 2.96 10.05
CA ALA A 44 -35.05 3.90 10.56
C ALA A 44 -36.00 3.23 11.56
N ARG A 45 -36.30 3.93 12.67
CA ARG A 45 -37.40 3.58 13.59
C ARG A 45 -38.56 4.54 13.38
N LEU A 46 -39.75 4.00 13.11
CA LEU A 46 -41.00 4.76 12.97
C LEU A 46 -41.94 4.36 14.10
N ARG A 47 -42.44 5.31 14.90
CA ARG A 47 -43.48 5.05 15.90
C ARG A 47 -44.85 5.41 15.33
N THR A 48 -45.84 4.53 15.51
CA THR A 48 -47.23 4.83 15.12
C THR A 48 -47.99 5.43 16.31
N ASN A 49 -48.67 6.56 16.14
CA ASN A 49 -49.47 7.18 17.21
C ASN A 49 -50.97 6.97 16.98
N ALA A 50 -51.72 6.76 18.07
CA ALA A 50 -53.18 6.89 18.09
C ALA A 50 -53.52 8.31 18.57
N TYR A 51 -54.00 9.18 17.70
CA TYR A 51 -54.69 10.40 18.14
C TYR A 51 -56.19 10.21 17.94
N GLY A 52 -56.92 10.15 19.06
CA GLY A 52 -58.38 10.27 19.07
C GLY A 52 -58.78 11.69 18.70
N GLU A 53 -59.75 11.83 17.80
CA GLU A 53 -60.35 13.10 17.43
C GLU A 53 -61.11 13.70 18.61
N GLY A 54 -60.80 14.96 18.95
CA GLY A 54 -61.63 15.83 19.78
C GLY A 54 -61.63 17.23 19.17
N PRO A 55 -62.79 17.88 18.96
CA PRO A 55 -62.86 19.13 18.21
C PRO A 55 -62.61 20.35 19.10
N GLY A 56 -61.84 21.33 18.60
CA GLY A 56 -62.01 22.73 18.99
C GLY A 56 -60.79 23.45 19.60
N ALA A 57 -60.50 24.59 18.99
CA ALA A 57 -59.76 25.77 19.47
C ALA A 57 -58.25 25.90 19.13
N PRO A 58 -57.82 27.08 18.63
CA PRO A 58 -56.44 27.34 18.22
C PRO A 58 -55.61 27.84 19.40
N TRP A 59 -54.44 27.25 19.64
CA TRP A 59 -53.51 27.79 20.63
C TRP A 59 -52.46 28.68 19.95
N ARG A 60 -52.60 29.99 20.22
CA ARG A 60 -51.54 30.99 20.12
C ARG A 60 -50.38 30.57 21.01
N GLY A 61 -49.15 30.83 20.54
CA GLY A 61 -47.99 30.80 21.40
C GLY A 61 -48.06 31.92 22.44
N GLU A 62 -47.72 31.59 23.68
CA GLU A 62 -47.31 32.58 24.66
C GLU A 62 -46.28 31.98 25.62
N VAL A 63 -45.23 32.76 25.82
CA VAL A 63 -44.10 32.55 26.72
C VAL A 63 -44.56 32.85 28.14
N PHE A 64 -44.27 31.98 29.10
CA PHE A 64 -44.22 32.35 30.51
C PHE A 64 -42.92 31.88 31.15
N LYS A 65 -42.08 32.86 31.54
CA LYS A 65 -41.07 32.75 32.58
C LYS A 65 -41.68 33.21 33.90
N THR A 66 -41.38 32.50 34.98
CA THR A 66 -41.26 32.91 36.41
C THR A 66 -41.13 31.58 37.18
N GLY A 67 -40.40 31.41 38.27
CA GLY A 67 -39.76 32.28 39.26
C GLY A 67 -39.60 31.41 40.52
N ALA A 68 -38.48 31.55 41.23
CA ALA A 68 -37.99 30.68 42.31
C ALA A 68 -38.78 30.70 43.64
N THR A 69 -38.63 29.66 44.49
CA THR A 69 -38.10 29.65 45.89
C THR A 69 -38.37 28.29 46.57
N VAL A 70 -37.38 27.51 47.03
CA VAL A 70 -36.64 27.45 48.34
C VAL A 70 -37.39 26.78 49.52
N THR A 71 -36.78 25.71 50.05
CA THR A 71 -36.59 25.23 51.47
C THR A 71 -36.55 23.68 51.47
N GLY A 72 -35.74 22.93 52.22
CA GLY A 72 -34.96 23.20 53.44
C GLY A 72 -33.78 22.23 53.64
N ALA A 73 -33.22 22.25 54.85
CA ALA A 73 -31.82 22.03 55.19
C ALA A 73 -31.43 20.67 55.81
N LEU A 74 -30.17 20.25 55.59
CA LEU A 74 -29.09 19.68 56.49
C LEU A 74 -29.41 18.50 57.47
N PRO A 75 -28.41 17.76 58.07
CA PRO A 75 -26.95 18.01 58.14
C PRO A 75 -25.96 16.80 57.98
N SER A 76 -24.69 17.20 57.82
CA SER A 76 -23.35 16.63 58.09
C SER A 76 -23.09 15.23 58.68
N LEU A 77 -21.94 14.65 58.27
CA LEU A 77 -20.94 14.05 59.18
C LEU A 77 -19.50 14.08 58.58
N ASN A 78 -18.52 14.26 59.48
CA ASN A 78 -17.10 14.65 59.29
C ASN A 78 -16.10 13.48 59.12
N SER A 79 -15.04 13.70 58.32
CA SER A 79 -13.56 13.52 58.54
C SER A 79 -12.96 12.18 59.11
N PRO A 80 -11.60 11.97 59.19
CA PRO A 80 -10.42 12.59 58.53
C PRO A 80 -9.24 11.62 58.10
N ALA A 81 -8.21 12.21 57.45
CA ALA A 81 -6.74 12.06 57.61
C ALA A 81 -5.94 10.76 57.28
N ALA A 82 -4.85 10.94 56.50
CA ALA A 82 -3.41 10.80 56.86
C ALA A 82 -2.56 10.48 55.60
N GLN A 83 -1.75 11.40 55.06
CA GLN A 83 -0.34 11.73 55.37
C GLN A 83 0.69 10.58 55.22
N HIS A 84 1.59 10.71 54.24
CA HIS A 84 3.03 10.51 54.45
C HIS A 84 3.84 11.36 53.45
N GLN A 85 4.43 12.44 53.98
CA GLN A 85 5.62 13.09 53.43
C GLN A 85 6.86 12.45 54.07
N ARG A 86 7.96 12.36 53.31
CA ARG A 86 9.31 12.49 53.88
C ARG A 86 10.16 13.36 52.95
N LEU A 87 10.35 14.59 53.40
CA LEU A 87 11.38 15.55 53.00
C LEU A 87 12.64 15.33 53.84
N GLN A 88 13.77 15.83 53.33
CA GLN A 88 14.82 16.65 53.98
C GLN A 88 16.14 16.46 53.17
N LYS A 89 17.01 17.45 52.88
CA LYS A 89 17.18 18.89 53.20
C LYS A 89 18.33 19.42 52.28
N PHE A 90 18.22 20.59 51.61
CA PHE A 90 18.87 21.91 51.91
C PHE A 90 20.44 21.90 51.91
N ASN A 91 21.25 22.81 51.31
CA ASN A 91 21.12 24.15 50.68
C ASN A 91 22.51 24.57 50.01
N PRO A 92 22.86 25.83 49.62
CA PRO A 92 22.94 26.32 48.21
C PRO A 92 24.23 27.10 47.77
N LEU A 93 24.19 27.70 46.55
CA LEU A 93 24.93 28.87 45.95
C LEU A 93 25.75 28.54 44.67
N ARG A 94 25.33 28.99 43.45
CA ARG A 94 25.63 30.27 42.72
C ARG A 94 26.84 30.04 41.76
N THR A 95 26.92 30.33 40.46
CA THR A 95 26.20 31.09 39.40
C THR A 95 26.79 30.67 38.03
N ASP A 96 25.98 30.55 36.97
CA ASP A 96 26.13 31.25 35.67
C ASP A 96 25.31 30.56 34.56
N SER A 97 24.42 31.36 33.97
CA SER A 97 23.60 31.12 32.75
C SER A 97 24.37 31.65 31.51
N PRO A 98 23.87 31.67 30.25
CA PRO A 98 22.52 31.37 29.75
C PRO A 98 22.46 30.51 28.44
N GLU A 99 21.38 29.77 28.20
CA GLU A 99 20.26 30.05 27.28
C GLU A 99 20.24 29.12 26.04
N GLU A 100 19.26 28.22 26.03
CA GLU A 100 18.69 27.58 24.84
C GLU A 100 17.99 28.64 23.96
N PRO A 101 17.84 28.37 22.65
CA PRO A 101 16.64 28.85 21.97
C PRO A 101 15.87 27.76 21.22
N LEU A 102 14.56 27.81 21.49
CA LEU A 102 13.46 27.25 20.72
C LEU A 102 13.53 27.61 19.23
N CYS A 103 13.26 26.64 18.35
CA CYS A 103 12.87 26.92 16.96
C CYS A 103 11.35 27.05 16.87
N ALA A 104 10.87 28.29 16.84
CA ALA A 104 9.50 28.65 16.48
C ALA A 104 9.43 29.04 15.00
N SER A 105 8.41 28.48 14.34
CA SER A 105 7.88 28.88 13.04
C SER A 105 7.31 30.31 13.07
N GLY A 106 7.56 31.11 12.03
CA GLY A 106 6.84 32.36 11.81
C GLY A 106 7.33 33.16 10.62
N ALA A 107 6.47 33.28 9.60
CA ALA A 107 6.61 34.23 8.50
C ALA A 107 5.96 35.57 8.88
N SER A 108 6.57 36.70 8.53
CA SER A 108 5.85 37.96 8.27
C SER A 108 6.70 38.96 7.48
N LEU A 109 6.07 39.59 6.49
CA LEU A 109 6.54 40.71 5.67
C LEU A 109 6.74 42.01 6.48
N SER A 110 7.71 42.84 6.07
CA SER A 110 7.54 44.31 6.06
C SER A 110 8.54 45.02 5.13
N ASN A 111 7.99 45.91 4.29
CA ASN A 111 8.67 46.92 3.47
C ASN A 111 9.56 47.86 4.30
N GLN A 112 10.71 48.28 3.74
CA GLN A 112 11.15 49.68 3.62
C GLN A 112 12.52 49.80 2.89
N ASN A 113 12.52 50.53 1.77
CA ASN A 113 13.69 51.23 1.16
C ASN A 113 13.99 52.50 2.00
N PRO A 114 15.18 53.19 1.93
CA PRO A 114 15.88 53.58 0.68
C PRO A 114 17.43 53.81 0.72
N ARG A 115 17.99 54.08 -0.48
CA ARG A 115 19.09 55.02 -0.88
C ARG A 115 20.34 54.45 -1.58
N PHE A 116 20.36 54.68 -2.90
CA PHE A 116 21.40 55.33 -3.74
C PHE A 116 22.90 55.13 -3.45
N SER A 117 23.67 54.65 -4.45
CA SER A 117 24.47 55.51 -5.35
C SER A 117 25.37 54.72 -6.33
N SER A 118 25.21 55.03 -7.63
CA SER A 118 26.19 55.15 -8.75
C SER A 118 27.28 54.05 -8.96
N ASN A 119 27.70 53.64 -10.17
CA ASN A 119 27.89 54.37 -11.43
C ASN A 119 28.19 53.37 -12.59
N GLN A 120 27.50 53.56 -13.74
CA GLN A 120 28.07 53.75 -15.10
C GLN A 120 29.05 52.70 -15.71
N ASN A 121 29.05 52.33 -17.00
CA ASN A 121 28.48 52.86 -18.25
C ASN A 121 28.49 51.76 -19.32
N LEU A 122 27.44 51.66 -20.15
CA LEU A 122 27.47 51.02 -21.47
C LEU A 122 26.83 51.99 -22.48
N ARG A 123 27.57 52.31 -23.55
CA ARG A 123 27.16 53.20 -24.65
C ARG A 123 26.01 52.59 -25.45
N TYR A 124 25.00 53.41 -25.74
CA TYR A 124 24.04 53.20 -26.81
C TYR A 124 24.16 54.35 -27.82
N LYS A 125 24.20 54.03 -29.12
CA LYS A 125 23.92 54.97 -30.21
C LYS A 125 22.53 54.64 -30.74
N ARG A 126 21.67 55.65 -30.78
CA ARG A 126 20.24 55.60 -31.12
C ARG A 126 20.02 56.36 -32.43
N SER A 127 19.10 55.89 -33.26
CA SER A 127 18.26 56.64 -34.21
C SER A 127 17.57 55.60 -35.11
N GLY A 128 16.28 55.65 -35.45
CA GLY A 128 15.23 56.63 -35.21
C GLY A 128 13.93 56.15 -35.88
N SER A 129 12.81 56.51 -35.23
CA SER A 129 11.41 56.70 -35.66
C SER A 129 10.89 56.22 -37.03
N SER A 130 9.68 55.64 -37.03
CA SER A 130 8.50 56.20 -37.74
C SER A 130 7.20 55.54 -37.26
N GLU A 131 6.20 56.37 -36.99
CA GLU A 131 4.83 56.06 -36.58
C GLU A 131 3.97 55.44 -37.70
N MET A 132 2.93 54.66 -37.35
CA MET A 132 1.56 54.86 -37.86
C MET A 132 0.52 54.01 -37.11
N GLY A 133 -0.57 54.65 -36.66
CA GLY A 133 -1.94 54.08 -36.75
C GLY A 133 -2.57 53.40 -35.52
N CYS A 134 -3.42 54.15 -34.82
CA CYS A 134 -4.35 53.73 -33.77
C CYS A 134 -5.17 52.46 -34.05
N ALA A 135 -5.29 51.56 -33.06
CA ALA A 135 -6.48 50.72 -32.89
C ALA A 135 -6.69 50.32 -31.41
N LYS A 136 -7.82 50.79 -30.88
CA LYS A 136 -8.65 50.32 -29.75
C LYS A 136 -8.03 49.31 -28.77
N VAL A 137 -7.94 49.78 -27.52
CA VAL A 137 -7.76 48.98 -26.30
C VAL A 137 -8.79 47.83 -26.27
N PHE A 138 -8.31 46.60 -26.38
CA PHE A 138 -8.99 45.41 -25.87
C PHE A 138 -8.22 44.95 -24.63
N LEU A 139 -8.86 45.10 -23.47
CA LEU A 139 -8.37 44.59 -22.20
C LEU A 139 -8.53 43.07 -22.22
N VAL A 140 -7.49 42.35 -22.66
CA VAL A 140 -7.42 40.89 -22.56
C VAL A 140 -7.18 40.56 -21.09
N MET A 141 -8.25 40.22 -20.37
CA MET A 141 -8.16 39.51 -19.10
C MET A 141 -7.43 38.19 -19.37
N PHE A 142 -6.14 38.15 -19.01
CA PHE A 142 -5.43 36.89 -18.85
C PHE A 142 -6.15 36.12 -17.75
N VAL A 143 -6.98 35.14 -18.15
CA VAL A 143 -7.46 34.09 -17.25
C VAL A 143 -6.21 33.34 -16.82
N ILE A 144 -5.66 33.72 -15.66
CA ILE A 144 -4.70 32.90 -14.94
C ILE A 144 -5.45 31.60 -14.69
N GLY A 145 -5.08 30.57 -15.44
CA GLY A 145 -5.51 29.21 -15.14
C GLY A 145 -5.14 28.94 -13.71
N PHE A 146 -6.14 28.86 -12.84
CA PHE A 146 -5.99 28.15 -11.58
C PHE A 146 -5.51 26.76 -11.97
N GLU A 147 -4.22 26.48 -11.78
CA GLU A 147 -3.76 25.10 -11.63
C GLU A 147 -4.65 24.53 -10.55
N LYS A 148 -5.56 23.62 -10.94
CA LYS A 148 -6.36 22.86 -9.99
C LYS A 148 -5.36 22.18 -9.08
N GLY A 149 -5.23 22.69 -7.85
CA GLY A 149 -4.43 22.04 -6.82
C GLY A 149 -4.85 20.58 -6.78
N ILE A 150 -3.91 19.68 -7.09
CA ILE A 150 -4.14 18.25 -7.12
C ILE A 150 -4.46 17.85 -5.68
N CYS A 151 -5.74 17.78 -5.34
CA CYS A 151 -6.19 17.27 -4.06
C CYS A 151 -6.08 15.74 -4.12
N VAL A 152 -4.98 15.20 -3.61
CA VAL A 152 -4.90 13.76 -3.32
C VAL A 152 -6.02 13.46 -2.33
N ASN A 153 -6.91 12.52 -2.65
CA ASN A 153 -7.98 12.12 -1.73
C ASN A 153 -7.33 11.45 -0.50
N TRP A 154 -7.51 12.09 0.65
CA TRP A 154 -6.90 11.69 1.90
C TRP A 154 -7.72 10.56 2.54
N ASN A 155 -7.11 9.38 2.68
CA ASN A 155 -7.76 8.22 3.27
C ASN A 155 -9.06 7.84 2.56
N PRO A 156 -9.00 7.49 1.25
CA PRO A 156 -10.20 7.18 0.49
C PRO A 156 -10.92 5.97 1.08
N ILE A 157 -12.23 6.13 1.29
CA ILE A 157 -13.08 5.07 1.80
C ILE A 157 -13.30 4.05 0.66
N PRO A 158 -13.03 2.75 0.88
CA PRO A 158 -13.37 1.72 -0.08
C PRO A 158 -14.85 1.78 -0.44
N ARG A 159 -15.19 1.87 -1.73
CA ARG A 159 -16.61 1.95 -2.17
C ARG A 159 -17.42 0.75 -1.68
N LYS A 160 -16.83 -0.44 -1.65
CA LYS A 160 -17.50 -1.67 -1.17
C LYS A 160 -16.58 -2.46 -0.25
N THR A 161 -17.13 -2.98 0.84
CA THR A 161 -16.43 -3.92 1.73
C THR A 161 -16.98 -5.31 1.50
N VAL A 162 -16.12 -6.26 1.17
CA VAL A 162 -16.46 -7.65 0.92
C VAL A 162 -15.95 -8.49 2.09
N LYS A 163 -16.86 -9.10 2.83
CA LYS A 163 -16.50 -9.90 4.02
C LYS A 163 -16.06 -11.30 3.62
N TYR A 164 -15.34 -11.96 4.52
CA TYR A 164 -14.76 -13.27 4.29
C TYR A 164 -15.82 -14.30 3.83
N ASN A 165 -16.98 -14.33 4.47
CA ASN A 165 -18.06 -15.26 4.15
C ASN A 165 -18.61 -15.06 2.72
N ASP A 166 -18.57 -13.84 2.19
CA ASP A 166 -19.09 -13.52 0.85
C ASP A 166 -18.15 -13.99 -0.28
N VAL A 167 -16.90 -14.29 0.06
CA VAL A 167 -15.88 -14.73 -0.91
C VAL A 167 -15.34 -16.11 -0.64
N HIS A 168 -15.65 -16.70 0.52
CA HIS A 168 -15.04 -17.94 0.99
C HIS A 168 -15.07 -19.04 -0.08
N ASP A 169 -16.25 -19.29 -0.65
CA ASP A 169 -16.48 -20.35 -1.63
C ASP A 169 -15.96 -20.01 -3.04
N SER A 170 -15.77 -18.72 -3.33
CA SER A 170 -15.31 -18.24 -4.64
C SER A 170 -13.79 -18.13 -4.77
N MET A 171 -13.05 -18.31 -3.66
CA MET A 171 -11.59 -18.23 -3.61
C MET A 171 -11.00 -19.62 -3.51
N ALA A 172 -10.29 -20.07 -4.55
CA ALA A 172 -9.51 -21.29 -4.46
C ALA A 172 -8.39 -21.12 -3.43
N ARG A 173 -8.13 -22.18 -2.65
CA ARG A 173 -7.17 -22.18 -1.55
C ARG A 173 -6.26 -23.39 -1.64
N PHE A 174 -5.02 -23.20 -1.21
CA PHE A 174 -4.07 -24.28 -1.01
C PHE A 174 -3.46 -24.19 0.39
N ARG A 175 -3.49 -25.32 1.10
CA ARG A 175 -2.80 -25.51 2.37
C ARG A 175 -2.38 -26.98 2.52
N ALA A 176 -1.26 -27.20 3.18
CA ALA A 176 -0.73 -28.53 3.49
C ALA A 176 -0.66 -28.71 5.00
N VAL A 177 -0.99 -29.91 5.48
CA VAL A 177 -1.05 -30.21 6.92
C VAL A 177 0.34 -30.04 7.55
N GLY A 178 0.42 -29.27 8.63
CA GLY A 178 1.68 -29.04 9.36
C GLY A 178 2.63 -28.03 8.72
N VAL A 179 2.27 -27.45 7.57
CA VAL A 179 3.10 -26.49 6.83
C VAL A 179 2.59 -25.06 7.06
N TRP A 180 3.53 -24.11 7.15
CA TRP A 180 3.26 -22.71 7.46
C TRP A 180 4.16 -21.80 6.62
N ASN A 181 3.86 -20.50 6.62
CA ASN A 181 4.64 -19.44 6.00
C ASN A 181 4.84 -19.61 4.49
N TYR A 182 3.75 -19.58 3.73
CA TYR A 182 3.73 -19.61 2.26
C TYR A 182 4.18 -18.26 1.68
N THR A 183 5.44 -17.88 1.93
CA THR A 183 5.92 -16.50 1.71
C THR A 183 6.63 -16.29 0.36
N MET A 184 7.01 -17.35 -0.35
CA MET A 184 7.67 -17.24 -1.66
C MET A 184 6.74 -17.77 -2.75
N LEU A 185 6.36 -16.91 -3.69
CA LEU A 185 5.51 -17.27 -4.83
C LEU A 185 6.25 -16.95 -6.11
N THR A 186 6.37 -17.95 -6.99
CA THR A 186 7.03 -17.80 -8.29
C THR A 186 6.15 -18.37 -9.37
N LEU A 187 5.58 -17.48 -10.18
CA LEU A 187 4.77 -17.87 -11.32
C LEU A 187 5.68 -18.09 -12.53
N ALA A 188 5.81 -19.35 -12.96
CA ALA A 188 6.48 -19.71 -14.20
C ALA A 188 5.44 -19.81 -15.33
N GLU A 189 5.13 -18.69 -15.99
CA GLU A 189 4.04 -18.64 -16.99
C GLU A 189 4.26 -19.60 -18.17
N HIS A 190 5.49 -19.75 -18.64
CA HIS A 190 5.83 -20.66 -19.75
C HIS A 190 5.64 -22.14 -19.37
N GLU A 191 6.03 -22.51 -18.16
CA GLU A 191 5.89 -23.88 -17.62
C GLU A 191 4.46 -24.15 -17.14
N ARG A 192 3.64 -23.10 -17.00
CA ARG A 192 2.27 -23.15 -16.46
C ARG A 192 2.24 -23.74 -15.05
N VAL A 193 3.20 -23.33 -14.20
CA VAL A 193 3.30 -23.76 -12.81
C VAL A 193 3.38 -22.53 -11.89
N LEU A 194 2.67 -22.60 -10.75
CA LEU A 194 2.91 -21.71 -9.62
C LEU A 194 3.74 -22.46 -8.59
N TYR A 195 5.01 -22.07 -8.45
CA TYR A 195 5.88 -22.60 -7.41
C TYR A 195 5.67 -21.84 -6.11
N VAL A 196 5.58 -22.57 -5.00
CA VAL A 196 5.36 -22.01 -3.67
C VAL A 196 6.44 -22.50 -2.72
N GLY A 197 7.25 -21.57 -2.21
CA GLY A 197 8.19 -21.84 -1.12
C GLY A 197 7.55 -21.50 0.23
N ALA A 198 7.53 -22.48 1.12
CA ALA A 198 6.99 -22.38 2.47
C ALA A 198 8.08 -22.67 3.53
N ARG A 199 7.69 -22.81 4.81
CA ARG A 199 8.59 -23.33 5.84
C ARG A 199 8.83 -24.83 5.61
N GLU A 200 10.08 -25.19 5.31
CA GLU A 200 10.60 -26.53 5.07
C GLU A 200 10.02 -27.26 3.85
N HIS A 201 9.22 -26.58 3.02
CA HIS A 201 8.49 -27.21 1.93
C HIS A 201 8.50 -26.36 0.66
N ILE A 202 8.48 -27.03 -0.49
CA ILE A 202 8.30 -26.42 -1.80
C ILE A 202 7.21 -27.18 -2.56
N PHE A 203 6.28 -26.45 -3.17
CA PHE A 203 5.14 -26.99 -3.92
C PHE A 203 5.15 -26.50 -5.37
N ALA A 204 4.57 -27.31 -6.25
CA ALA A 204 4.22 -26.96 -7.62
C ALA A 204 2.71 -27.08 -7.79
N LEU A 205 2.02 -25.96 -7.99
CA LEU A 205 0.55 -25.87 -8.08
C LEU A 205 0.11 -25.51 -9.50
N ASP A 206 -1.09 -25.93 -9.88
CA ASP A 206 -1.71 -25.51 -11.15
C ASP A 206 -2.15 -24.04 -11.03
N PRO A 207 -1.65 -23.12 -11.86
CA PRO A 207 -2.07 -21.72 -11.78
C PRO A 207 -3.52 -21.49 -12.25
N ASN A 208 -4.17 -22.48 -12.91
CA ASN A 208 -5.61 -22.37 -13.17
C ASN A 208 -6.47 -22.73 -11.94
N ASP A 209 -5.97 -23.62 -11.10
CA ASP A 209 -6.64 -24.10 -9.89
C ASP A 209 -5.58 -24.49 -8.85
N ILE A 210 -5.26 -23.56 -7.94
CA ILE A 210 -4.18 -23.77 -6.98
C ILE A 210 -4.46 -24.89 -5.98
N SER A 211 -5.71 -25.36 -5.87
CA SER A 211 -6.04 -26.52 -5.02
C SER A 211 -5.42 -27.81 -5.57
N ARG A 212 -5.08 -27.82 -6.87
CA ARG A 212 -4.45 -28.94 -7.55
C ARG A 212 -2.93 -28.82 -7.51
N GLN A 213 -2.32 -29.72 -6.76
CA GLN A 213 -0.87 -29.92 -6.77
C GLN A 213 -0.45 -30.72 -8.02
N LEU A 214 0.52 -30.19 -8.78
CA LEU A 214 0.98 -30.76 -10.06
C LEU A 214 2.07 -31.83 -9.89
N ARG A 215 2.83 -31.77 -8.79
CA ARG A 215 3.98 -32.66 -8.50
C ARG A 215 4.05 -32.93 -7.00
N PRO A 216 4.58 -34.09 -6.54
CA PRO A 216 4.82 -34.35 -5.12
C PRO A 216 5.61 -33.20 -4.46
N GLN A 217 5.30 -32.87 -3.21
CA GLN A 217 5.97 -31.76 -2.52
C GLN A 217 7.43 -32.12 -2.22
N ILE A 218 8.32 -31.12 -2.24
CA ILE A 218 9.69 -31.29 -1.76
C ILE A 218 9.72 -30.88 -0.29
N GLU A 219 10.08 -31.81 0.58
CA GLU A 219 10.43 -31.51 1.97
C GLU A 219 11.93 -31.20 2.06
N TRP A 220 12.26 -29.96 2.43
CA TRP A 220 13.63 -29.50 2.61
C TRP A 220 13.81 -28.91 4.01
N SER A 221 13.64 -29.76 5.02
CA SER A 221 13.83 -29.42 6.44
C SER A 221 15.30 -29.20 6.79
N ALA A 222 15.56 -28.31 7.75
CA ALA A 222 16.88 -28.23 8.37
C ALA A 222 17.11 -29.49 9.26
N PRO A 223 18.30 -30.13 9.23
CA PRO A 223 18.61 -31.28 10.07
C PRO A 223 18.50 -30.96 11.56
N ALA A 224 18.13 -31.95 12.38
CA ALA A 224 17.96 -31.76 13.83
C ALA A 224 19.22 -31.21 14.53
N GLU A 225 20.41 -31.60 14.07
CA GLU A 225 21.68 -31.03 14.54
C GLU A 225 21.76 -29.52 14.28
N LYS A 226 21.44 -29.08 13.07
CA LYS A 226 21.45 -27.66 12.69
C LYS A 226 20.40 -26.85 13.45
N LYS A 227 19.24 -27.43 13.70
CA LYS A 227 18.20 -26.84 14.56
C LYS A 227 18.70 -26.66 16.01
N ARG A 228 19.40 -27.66 16.56
CA ARG A 228 20.04 -27.58 17.89
C ARG A 228 21.14 -26.52 17.94
N GLU A 229 22.02 -26.46 16.95
CA GLU A 229 23.06 -25.41 16.84
C GLU A 229 22.45 -24.01 16.80
N CYS A 230 21.41 -23.81 16.00
CA CYS A 230 20.67 -22.54 15.91
C CYS A 230 20.08 -22.14 17.27
N SER A 231 19.43 -23.08 17.96
CA SER A 231 18.85 -22.82 19.27
C SER A 231 19.91 -22.55 20.35
N ALA A 232 21.05 -23.25 20.31
CA ALA A 232 22.19 -23.00 21.18
C ALA A 232 22.79 -21.60 21.00
N LYS A 233 22.61 -20.99 19.83
CA LYS A 233 22.98 -19.59 19.54
C LYS A 233 21.91 -18.57 19.95
N GLY A 234 20.92 -18.98 20.74
CA GLY A 234 19.91 -18.09 21.32
C GLY A 234 18.70 -17.80 20.42
N LYS A 235 18.53 -18.55 19.32
CA LYS A 235 17.38 -18.41 18.42
C LYS A 235 16.22 -19.31 18.82
N ASN A 236 15.00 -18.90 18.48
CA ASN A 236 13.78 -19.59 18.84
C ASN A 236 13.62 -20.90 18.06
N ASN A 237 13.55 -22.02 18.77
CA ASN A 237 13.44 -23.36 18.19
C ASN A 237 12.05 -23.69 17.62
N GLN A 238 11.02 -22.87 17.86
CA GLN A 238 9.65 -23.03 17.37
C GLN A 238 9.32 -22.12 16.17
N THR A 239 10.07 -21.05 15.98
CA THR A 239 9.81 -20.06 14.91
C THR A 239 11.00 -19.73 14.03
N GLU A 240 12.22 -19.71 14.55
CA GLU A 240 13.39 -19.18 13.81
C GLU A 240 14.27 -20.29 13.24
N CYS A 241 14.45 -21.39 13.99
CA CYS A 241 15.36 -22.48 13.62
C CYS A 241 14.74 -23.50 12.67
N PHE A 242 14.18 -23.02 11.55
CA PHE A 242 13.67 -23.85 10.45
C PHE A 242 14.28 -23.41 9.13
N ASN A 243 14.11 -24.22 8.09
CA ASN A 243 14.42 -23.76 6.74
C ASN A 243 13.24 -22.96 6.17
N TYR A 244 13.38 -21.65 6.05
CA TYR A 244 12.41 -20.81 5.34
C TYR A 244 12.89 -20.64 3.91
N ILE A 245 12.09 -21.02 2.93
CA ILE A 245 12.41 -20.79 1.52
C ILE A 245 12.29 -19.29 1.23
N ARG A 246 13.40 -18.68 0.81
CA ARG A 246 13.49 -17.24 0.54
C ARG A 246 13.69 -16.94 -0.93
N PHE A 247 14.36 -17.82 -1.67
CA PHE A 247 14.54 -17.67 -3.10
C PHE A 247 14.07 -18.93 -3.84
N LEU A 248 13.36 -18.74 -4.95
CA LEU A 248 12.89 -19.80 -5.83
C LEU A 248 12.62 -19.23 -7.22
N GLN A 249 13.41 -19.58 -8.23
CA GLN A 249 13.21 -19.08 -9.58
C GLN A 249 13.70 -20.08 -10.63
N SER A 250 13.07 -20.13 -11.80
CA SER A 250 13.60 -20.91 -12.93
C SER A 250 15.01 -20.44 -13.30
N TYR A 251 15.95 -21.37 -13.34
CA TYR A 251 17.33 -21.13 -13.77
C TYR A 251 17.47 -21.36 -15.28
N ASN A 252 16.80 -22.41 -15.78
CA ASN A 252 16.60 -22.72 -17.19
C ASN A 252 15.31 -23.56 -17.33
N HIS A 253 15.09 -24.19 -18.49
CA HIS A 253 13.88 -24.99 -18.75
C HIS A 253 13.79 -26.29 -17.94
N THR A 254 14.89 -26.81 -17.39
CA THR A 254 14.95 -28.09 -16.69
C THR A 254 15.28 -27.96 -15.20
N LEU A 255 15.76 -26.79 -14.76
CA LEU A 255 16.24 -26.53 -13.42
C LEU A 255 15.62 -25.27 -12.85
N LEU A 256 15.16 -25.36 -11.60
CA LEU A 256 14.92 -24.22 -10.73
C LEU A 256 16.12 -24.05 -9.81
N TYR A 257 16.38 -22.82 -9.37
CA TYR A 257 17.33 -22.53 -8.30
C TYR A 257 16.57 -22.08 -7.06
N THR A 258 16.91 -22.65 -5.91
CA THR A 258 16.27 -22.32 -4.63
C THR A 258 17.29 -22.06 -3.54
N CYS A 259 16.94 -21.16 -2.61
CA CYS A 259 17.69 -20.94 -1.38
C CYS A 259 16.75 -20.80 -0.18
N GLY A 260 17.20 -21.27 0.97
CA GLY A 260 16.49 -21.11 2.23
C GLY A 260 17.41 -20.78 3.40
N THR A 261 16.82 -20.29 4.50
CA THR A 261 17.56 -19.87 5.72
C THR A 261 18.25 -21.03 6.42
N TYR A 262 17.73 -22.25 6.23
CA TYR A 262 18.27 -23.52 6.72
C TYR A 262 18.74 -23.46 8.18
N ALA A 263 17.87 -22.97 9.08
CA ALA A 263 18.15 -22.73 10.50
C ALA A 263 19.39 -21.85 10.73
N PHE A 264 19.37 -20.63 10.18
CA PHE A 264 20.48 -19.66 10.26
C PHE A 264 21.80 -20.19 9.69
N GLN A 265 21.74 -21.03 8.65
CA GLN A 265 22.90 -21.50 7.88
C GLN A 265 22.53 -21.56 6.39
N PRO A 266 22.32 -20.41 5.73
CA PRO A 266 21.69 -20.36 4.41
C PRO A 266 22.29 -21.36 3.42
N LYS A 267 21.41 -22.12 2.76
CA LYS A 267 21.79 -23.08 1.72
C LYS A 267 21.04 -22.80 0.44
N CYS A 268 21.67 -23.11 -0.68
CA CYS A 268 21.07 -23.08 -1.99
C CYS A 268 21.30 -24.41 -2.72
N THR A 269 20.44 -24.72 -3.68
CA THR A 269 20.62 -25.89 -4.56
C THR A 269 19.71 -25.77 -5.78
N TYR A 270 19.82 -26.73 -6.71
CA TYR A 270 18.96 -26.84 -7.88
C TYR A 270 17.84 -27.86 -7.64
N ILE A 271 16.67 -27.58 -8.21
CA ILE A 271 15.55 -28.51 -8.28
C ILE A 271 15.40 -28.91 -9.75
N ASN A 272 15.35 -30.21 -10.02
CA ASN A 272 14.96 -30.70 -11.33
C ASN A 272 13.47 -30.38 -11.55
N ALA A 273 13.13 -29.56 -12.54
CA ALA A 273 11.77 -29.09 -12.78
C ALA A 273 10.84 -30.21 -13.29
N ASP A 274 11.36 -31.16 -14.07
CA ASP A 274 10.57 -32.24 -14.67
C ASP A 274 10.09 -33.25 -13.62
N HIS A 275 11.02 -33.73 -12.80
CA HIS A 275 10.78 -34.69 -11.72
C HIS A 275 10.39 -34.02 -10.39
N PHE A 276 10.60 -32.72 -10.28
CA PHE A 276 10.40 -31.92 -9.07
C PHE A 276 11.09 -32.53 -7.85
N THR A 277 12.40 -32.79 -8.01
CA THR A 277 13.27 -33.39 -6.99
C THR A 277 14.48 -32.52 -6.72
N LEU A 278 14.96 -32.59 -5.48
CA LEU A 278 16.12 -31.86 -4.96
C LEU A 278 17.13 -32.87 -4.41
N ASP A 279 18.41 -32.70 -4.73
CA ASP A 279 19.48 -33.50 -4.16
C ASP A 279 20.00 -32.83 -2.87
N SER A 280 19.68 -33.43 -1.74
CA SER A 280 20.11 -32.96 -0.41
C SER A 280 21.60 -33.11 -0.14
N ALA A 281 22.35 -33.87 -0.96
CA ALA A 281 23.80 -33.98 -0.86
C ALA A 281 24.52 -32.84 -1.62
N ALA A 282 23.91 -32.31 -2.68
CA ALA A 282 24.46 -31.25 -3.51
C ALA A 282 24.03 -29.85 -3.06
N LEU A 283 24.32 -29.50 -1.80
CA LEU A 283 24.00 -28.17 -1.24
C LEU A 283 25.15 -27.19 -1.42
N GLU A 284 24.85 -26.04 -2.01
CA GLU A 284 25.76 -24.89 -2.09
C GLU A 284 25.66 -24.01 -0.84
N ASP A 285 26.75 -23.28 -0.55
CA ASP A 285 26.70 -22.19 0.41
C ASP A 285 25.76 -21.07 -0.09
N GLY A 286 24.81 -20.70 0.77
CA GLY A 286 23.82 -19.64 0.53
C GLY A 286 24.23 -18.29 1.10
N LYS A 287 25.42 -18.17 1.70
CA LYS A 287 25.95 -16.92 2.25
C LYS A 287 25.96 -15.81 1.19
N GLY A 288 25.28 -14.71 1.48
CA GLY A 288 25.12 -13.56 0.58
C GLY A 288 24.10 -13.76 -0.56
N LYS A 289 23.57 -14.97 -0.75
CA LYS A 289 22.48 -15.29 -1.71
C LYS A 289 21.11 -15.29 -1.02
N CYS A 290 21.07 -15.63 0.26
CA CYS A 290 19.88 -15.82 1.08
C CYS A 290 20.14 -15.33 2.51
N PRO A 291 19.15 -14.72 3.20
CA PRO A 291 19.34 -14.25 4.58
C PRO A 291 19.47 -15.42 5.56
N TYR A 292 20.19 -15.18 6.66
CA TYR A 292 20.25 -16.09 7.82
C TYR A 292 18.94 -16.10 8.60
N ASP A 293 18.41 -14.90 8.86
CA ASP A 293 17.21 -14.66 9.65
C ASP A 293 15.97 -14.55 8.74
N PRO A 294 14.90 -15.35 8.96
CA PRO A 294 13.70 -15.30 8.13
C PRO A 294 12.95 -13.97 8.20
N ALA A 295 13.16 -13.15 9.23
CA ALA A 295 12.53 -11.83 9.38
C ALA A 295 13.25 -10.72 8.61
N LYS A 296 14.49 -10.94 8.14
CA LYS A 296 15.27 -9.91 7.46
C LYS A 296 14.87 -9.78 5.99
N GLY A 297 14.84 -8.52 5.52
CA GLY A 297 14.60 -8.17 4.13
C GLY A 297 15.65 -8.76 3.20
N HIS A 298 15.21 -9.21 2.04
CA HIS A 298 16.06 -9.79 1.01
C HIS A 298 15.38 -9.63 -0.34
N THR A 299 16.16 -9.67 -1.41
CA THR A 299 15.65 -9.73 -2.77
C THR A 299 16.68 -10.38 -3.69
N GLY A 300 16.23 -10.92 -4.82
CA GLY A 300 17.12 -11.37 -5.88
C GLY A 300 16.38 -11.71 -7.15
N LEU A 301 17.13 -11.86 -8.23
CA LEU A 301 16.65 -12.41 -9.50
C LEU A 301 17.78 -13.10 -10.26
N ILE A 302 17.43 -14.08 -11.08
CA ILE A 302 18.32 -14.69 -12.06
C ILE A 302 18.18 -13.97 -13.40
N VAL A 303 19.30 -13.51 -13.94
CA VAL A 303 19.43 -12.94 -15.29
C VAL A 303 20.58 -13.64 -15.97
N ASP A 304 20.34 -14.20 -17.16
CA ASP A 304 21.36 -14.88 -17.98
C ASP A 304 22.16 -15.94 -17.19
N LYS A 305 21.47 -16.70 -16.32
CA LYS A 305 22.03 -17.73 -15.43
C LYS A 305 22.96 -17.20 -14.33
N GLU A 306 22.98 -15.89 -14.10
CA GLU A 306 23.64 -15.26 -12.95
C GLU A 306 22.59 -14.80 -11.93
N LEU A 307 22.80 -15.14 -10.65
CA LEU A 307 21.98 -14.68 -9.54
C LEU A 307 22.49 -13.32 -9.06
N TYR A 308 21.64 -12.31 -9.14
CA TYR A 308 21.80 -11.03 -8.48
C TYR A 308 20.97 -11.05 -7.20
N SER A 309 21.61 -10.81 -6.06
CA SER A 309 20.98 -10.91 -4.74
C SER A 309 21.39 -9.74 -3.85
N ALA A 310 20.50 -9.33 -2.96
CA ALA A 310 20.77 -8.33 -1.95
C ALA A 310 20.22 -8.81 -0.60
N THR A 311 21.12 -8.98 0.36
CA THR A 311 20.81 -9.58 1.67
C THR A 311 21.90 -9.25 2.70
N LEU A 312 21.79 -9.83 3.88
CA LEU A 312 22.79 -9.77 4.95
C LEU A 312 23.66 -11.03 4.93
N ASN A 313 24.97 -10.83 4.95
CA ASN A 313 25.99 -11.83 4.67
C ASN A 313 26.40 -12.65 5.91
N ASN A 314 25.99 -12.27 7.12
CA ASN A 314 26.41 -12.92 8.36
C ASN A 314 25.23 -13.23 9.29
N PHE A 315 25.50 -14.07 10.30
CA PHE A 315 24.50 -14.53 11.27
C PHE A 315 23.84 -13.39 12.06
N LEU A 316 24.61 -12.33 12.39
CA LEU A 316 24.13 -11.19 13.16
C LEU A 316 23.25 -10.24 12.34
N GLY A 317 23.31 -10.32 11.01
CA GLY A 317 22.58 -9.41 10.13
C GLY A 317 23.19 -7.99 10.07
N THR A 318 24.51 -7.88 10.19
CA THR A 318 25.23 -6.60 10.23
C THR A 318 26.07 -6.32 8.98
N GLU A 319 26.34 -7.33 8.15
CA GLU A 319 27.13 -7.20 6.92
C GLU A 319 26.21 -7.19 5.69
N PRO A 320 25.74 -6.03 5.19
CA PRO A 320 24.95 -5.99 3.97
C PRO A 320 25.80 -6.27 2.73
N VAL A 321 25.19 -6.95 1.76
CA VAL A 321 25.85 -7.25 0.49
C VAL A 321 24.85 -7.23 -0.66
N ILE A 322 25.26 -6.59 -1.76
CA ILE A 322 24.68 -6.80 -3.09
C ILE A 322 25.69 -7.65 -3.88
N LEU A 323 25.27 -8.85 -4.26
CA LEU A 323 26.10 -9.93 -4.78
C LEU A 323 25.60 -10.39 -6.15
N ARG A 324 26.51 -10.57 -7.11
CA ARG A 324 26.31 -11.44 -8.28
C ARG A 324 27.12 -12.71 -8.10
N ASN A 325 26.44 -13.83 -8.23
CA ASN A 325 26.98 -15.18 -8.14
C ASN A 325 26.33 -16.05 -9.23
N LEU A 326 26.71 -17.32 -9.33
CA LEU A 326 26.34 -18.23 -10.42
C LEU A 326 26.90 -17.76 -11.78
N GLY A 327 26.68 -18.57 -12.83
CA GLY A 327 27.10 -18.27 -14.19
C GLY A 327 28.47 -18.85 -14.58
N GLN A 328 28.89 -18.55 -15.81
CA GLN A 328 30.18 -19.01 -16.37
C GLN A 328 31.38 -18.24 -15.81
N GLN A 329 31.15 -17.08 -15.22
CA GLN A 329 32.20 -16.28 -14.60
C GLN A 329 32.65 -16.95 -13.30
N HIS A 330 33.92 -17.35 -13.22
CA HIS A 330 34.47 -18.11 -12.09
C HIS A 330 34.58 -17.31 -10.77
N TYR A 331 34.11 -16.06 -10.69
CA TYR A 331 34.20 -15.24 -9.48
C TYR A 331 32.91 -14.47 -9.20
N SER A 332 32.60 -14.33 -7.91
CA SER A 332 31.48 -13.53 -7.43
C SER A 332 31.83 -12.03 -7.39
N MET A 333 30.89 -11.18 -7.79
CA MET A 333 30.97 -9.73 -7.67
C MET A 333 30.18 -9.25 -6.46
N LYS A 334 30.74 -8.36 -5.63
CA LYS A 334 30.06 -7.89 -4.40
C LYS A 334 30.22 -6.39 -4.17
N SER A 335 29.33 -5.80 -3.39
CA SER A 335 29.48 -4.43 -2.90
C SER A 335 30.68 -4.25 -1.97
N GLU A 336 31.12 -3.00 -1.77
CA GLU A 336 32.08 -2.65 -0.73
C GLU A 336 31.41 -2.59 0.65
N TYR A 337 32.18 -2.95 1.69
CA TYR A 337 31.74 -2.90 3.09
C TYR A 337 32.02 -1.53 3.70
N LEU A 338 31.47 -0.50 3.07
CA LEU A 338 31.58 0.89 3.51
C LEU A 338 30.17 1.45 3.78
N PRO A 339 29.95 2.20 4.88
CA PRO A 339 28.64 2.80 5.16
C PRO A 339 28.12 3.70 4.03
N ALA A 340 29.01 4.38 3.31
CA ALA A 340 28.64 5.17 2.13
C ALA A 340 27.94 4.33 1.03
N TRP A 341 28.26 3.03 0.94
CA TRP A 341 27.64 2.11 -0.02
C TRP A 341 26.31 1.57 0.51
N LEU A 342 26.32 0.96 1.69
CA LEU A 342 25.16 0.35 2.32
C LEU A 342 25.27 0.54 3.83
N ASN A 343 24.27 1.18 4.45
CA ASN A 343 24.27 1.45 5.89
C ASN A 343 23.04 0.87 6.58
N GLU A 344 23.17 -0.36 7.10
CA GLU A 344 22.07 -1.12 7.70
C GLU A 344 20.80 -1.20 6.84
N PRO A 345 20.91 -1.65 5.57
CA PRO A 345 19.76 -1.68 4.68
C PRO A 345 18.76 -2.78 5.05
N ASN A 346 17.47 -2.47 4.87
CA ASN A 346 16.38 -3.42 4.72
C ASN A 346 16.04 -3.55 3.24
N PHE A 347 16.45 -4.65 2.61
CA PHE A 347 16.21 -4.92 1.19
C PHE A 347 14.76 -5.30 0.90
N VAL A 348 14.18 -4.69 -0.12
CA VAL A 348 12.74 -4.78 -0.43
C VAL A 348 12.46 -5.46 -1.78
N GLY A 349 13.20 -5.11 -2.82
CA GLY A 349 12.92 -5.61 -4.17
C GLY A 349 14.05 -5.35 -5.16
N SER A 350 14.01 -6.04 -6.30
CA SER A 350 14.98 -5.89 -7.38
C SER A 350 14.33 -6.08 -8.74
N ALA A 351 14.88 -5.44 -9.77
CA ALA A 351 14.32 -5.47 -11.12
C ALA A 351 15.40 -5.40 -12.20
N LEU A 352 15.24 -6.19 -13.26
CA LEU A 352 15.99 -6.03 -14.50
C LEU A 352 15.29 -4.97 -15.37
N VAL A 353 16.04 -3.96 -15.81
CA VAL A 353 15.60 -3.04 -16.87
C VAL A 353 16.52 -3.20 -18.07
N ARG A 354 15.94 -3.59 -19.20
CA ARG A 354 16.69 -3.87 -20.44
C ARG A 354 17.01 -2.60 -21.22
N GLU A 355 17.81 -1.71 -20.63
CA GLU A 355 18.19 -0.44 -21.24
C GLU A 355 19.03 -0.60 -22.52
N SER A 356 19.67 -1.75 -22.71
CA SER A 356 20.40 -2.06 -23.96
C SER A 356 19.48 -2.20 -25.17
N ARG A 357 18.21 -2.54 -24.97
CA ARG A 357 17.25 -2.74 -26.06
C ARG A 357 17.05 -1.42 -26.80
N SER A 358 17.36 -1.44 -28.10
CA SER A 358 17.30 -0.26 -28.98
C SER A 358 18.20 0.90 -28.52
N SER A 359 19.29 0.59 -27.80
CA SER A 359 20.28 1.58 -27.39
C SER A 359 21.20 1.95 -28.55
N LYS A 360 21.14 3.21 -29.00
CA LYS A 360 22.02 3.73 -30.07
C LYS A 360 23.48 3.87 -29.60
N ASP A 361 23.65 4.17 -28.32
CA ASP A 361 24.95 4.42 -27.72
C ASP A 361 25.59 3.14 -27.16
N GLY A 362 24.95 1.97 -27.34
CA GLY A 362 25.47 0.68 -26.89
C GLY A 362 25.55 0.55 -25.36
N ASP A 363 24.64 1.23 -24.66
CA ASP A 363 24.42 1.09 -23.21
C ASP A 363 23.98 -0.34 -22.84
N ASP A 364 24.17 -0.72 -21.58
CA ASP A 364 23.90 -2.06 -21.07
C ASP A 364 22.64 -2.12 -20.19
N ASP A 365 22.13 -3.33 -20.03
CA ASP A 365 21.07 -3.65 -19.09
C ASP A 365 21.50 -3.36 -17.66
N LYS A 366 20.54 -2.96 -16.83
CA LYS A 366 20.80 -2.58 -15.43
C LYS A 366 19.93 -3.37 -14.49
N ILE A 367 20.53 -3.75 -13.36
CA ILE A 367 19.82 -4.37 -12.24
C ILE A 367 19.60 -3.30 -11.18
N TYR A 368 18.34 -3.00 -10.94
CA TYR A 368 17.91 -2.04 -9.93
C TYR A 368 17.61 -2.77 -8.61
N PHE A 369 18.03 -2.20 -7.49
CA PHE A 369 17.78 -2.69 -6.13
C PHE A 369 17.10 -1.60 -5.31
N PHE A 370 16.08 -2.00 -4.54
CA PHE A 370 15.27 -1.10 -3.74
C PHE A 370 15.34 -1.51 -2.27
N PHE A 371 15.60 -0.54 -1.41
CA PHE A 371 15.80 -0.78 0.02
C PHE A 371 15.58 0.49 0.83
N SER A 372 15.38 0.34 2.13
CA SER A 372 15.51 1.44 3.10
C SER A 372 16.81 1.28 3.87
N GLU A 373 17.52 2.36 4.18
CA GLU A 373 18.76 2.32 4.95
C GLU A 373 18.87 3.55 5.87
N ARG A 374 19.79 3.50 6.83
CA ARG A 374 20.12 4.66 7.67
C ARG A 374 20.86 5.70 6.84
N ALA A 375 20.32 6.91 6.73
CA ALA A 375 20.92 7.99 5.93
C ALA A 375 22.24 8.45 6.55
N VAL A 376 23.33 8.36 5.79
CA VAL A 376 24.63 8.92 6.20
C VAL A 376 24.70 10.42 5.97
N GLU A 377 23.84 10.93 5.07
CA GLU A 377 23.89 12.30 4.57
C GLU A 377 22.97 13.30 5.28
N LEU A 378 22.18 12.83 6.24
CA LEU A 378 21.24 13.64 7.01
C LEU A 378 21.72 13.65 8.46
N ASP A 379 22.20 14.80 8.89
CA ASP A 379 22.63 15.04 10.27
C ASP A 379 21.39 15.42 11.09
N CYS A 380 20.83 14.45 11.81
CA CYS A 380 19.65 14.63 12.66
C CYS A 380 19.90 13.87 13.97
N ASP A 381 19.51 14.45 15.12
CA ASP A 381 19.63 13.82 16.45
C ASP A 381 18.87 12.47 16.58
N SER A 382 18.06 12.12 15.57
CA SER A 382 17.44 10.81 15.38
C SER A 382 18.01 10.11 14.14
N ASP A 383 18.38 8.84 14.27
CA ASP A 383 18.78 7.94 13.18
C ASP A 383 17.70 7.89 12.07
N LEU A 384 17.82 8.76 11.06
CA LEU A 384 16.81 8.90 10.01
C LEU A 384 17.00 7.83 8.94
N THR A 385 16.01 6.94 8.81
CA THR A 385 15.93 6.00 7.68
C THR A 385 15.46 6.73 6.42
N VAL A 386 15.95 6.33 5.25
CA VAL A 386 15.50 6.80 3.93
C VAL A 386 15.35 5.64 2.95
N ALA A 387 14.47 5.79 1.96
CA ALA A 387 14.34 4.85 0.86
C ALA A 387 15.35 5.15 -0.26
N ARG A 388 15.84 4.08 -0.89
CA ARG A 388 16.86 4.11 -1.93
C ARG A 388 16.45 3.29 -3.13
N VAL A 389 16.90 3.76 -4.28
CA VAL A 389 17.07 2.97 -5.48
C VAL A 389 18.57 2.93 -5.79
N ALA A 390 19.12 1.75 -6.00
CA ALA A 390 20.48 1.55 -6.49
C ALA A 390 20.47 0.80 -7.81
N ARG A 391 21.55 0.92 -8.58
CA ARG A 391 21.72 0.19 -9.84
C ARG A 391 23.15 -0.32 -10.01
N VAL A 392 23.29 -1.40 -10.78
CA VAL A 392 24.56 -1.91 -11.33
C VAL A 392 24.34 -2.30 -12.79
N CYS A 393 25.40 -2.24 -13.60
CA CYS A 393 25.37 -2.72 -14.98
C CYS A 393 25.51 -4.24 -15.03
N LYS A 394 24.76 -4.89 -15.91
CA LYS A 394 24.76 -6.36 -16.05
C LYS A 394 26.15 -6.89 -16.39
N GLY A 395 26.85 -6.25 -17.31
CA GLY A 395 28.17 -6.60 -17.83
C GLY A 395 29.37 -6.08 -17.01
N ASP A 396 29.15 -5.56 -15.79
CA ASP A 396 30.25 -5.15 -14.91
C ASP A 396 31.10 -6.37 -14.48
N LEU A 397 32.42 -6.28 -14.65
CA LEU A 397 33.41 -7.32 -14.34
C LEU A 397 34.32 -6.94 -13.16
N GLY A 398 34.11 -5.77 -12.55
CA GLY A 398 35.02 -5.19 -11.57
C GLY A 398 36.16 -4.43 -12.21
N GLY A 399 37.07 -3.93 -11.38
CA GLY A 399 38.29 -3.28 -11.83
C GLY A 399 39.52 -4.19 -11.71
N THR A 400 40.57 -3.86 -12.46
CA THR A 400 41.81 -4.66 -12.50
C THR A 400 42.66 -4.49 -11.24
N ARG A 401 42.76 -3.28 -10.68
CA ARG A 401 43.55 -2.97 -9.48
C ARG A 401 42.67 -2.42 -8.35
N THR A 402 41.97 -1.34 -8.63
CA THR A 402 40.93 -0.80 -7.74
C THR A 402 39.63 -1.57 -7.96
N LEU A 403 38.84 -1.83 -6.92
CA LEU A 403 37.55 -2.55 -7.01
C LEU A 403 37.65 -3.95 -7.64
N GLN A 404 38.71 -4.70 -7.34
CA GLN A 404 38.83 -6.10 -7.77
C GLN A 404 37.69 -6.96 -7.22
N LYS A 405 36.94 -7.62 -8.11
CA LYS A 405 35.75 -8.42 -7.77
C LYS A 405 34.68 -7.61 -7.01
N LYS A 406 34.66 -6.28 -7.21
CA LYS A 406 33.71 -5.33 -6.63
C LYS A 406 33.06 -4.52 -7.73
N TRP A 407 31.79 -4.16 -7.56
CA TRP A 407 31.07 -3.35 -8.54
C TRP A 407 31.81 -2.05 -8.87
N THR A 408 32.04 -1.76 -10.15
CA THR A 408 32.50 -0.44 -10.60
C THR A 408 31.33 0.47 -10.97
N THR A 409 30.15 -0.13 -11.14
CA THR A 409 28.92 0.51 -11.63
C THR A 409 27.86 0.74 -10.56
N PHE A 410 28.17 0.43 -9.29
CA PHE A 410 27.23 0.65 -8.19
C PHE A 410 27.02 2.14 -7.92
N GLN A 411 25.76 2.58 -8.07
CA GLN A 411 25.30 3.91 -7.67
C GLN A 411 23.97 3.77 -6.92
N LYS A 412 23.70 4.67 -5.98
CA LYS A 412 22.42 4.78 -5.27
C LYS A 412 21.93 6.22 -5.21
N ALA A 413 20.61 6.38 -5.24
CA ALA A 413 19.93 7.65 -5.13
C ALA A 413 18.79 7.56 -4.11
N ARG A 414 18.40 8.71 -3.54
CA ARG A 414 17.23 8.77 -2.67
C ARG A 414 15.95 8.62 -3.49
N LEU A 415 15.07 7.75 -3.02
CA LEU A 415 13.70 7.60 -3.50
C LEU A 415 12.79 8.32 -2.51
N MET A 416 12.21 9.45 -2.91
CA MET A 416 11.41 10.30 -2.03
C MET A 416 9.94 10.20 -2.40
N CYS A 417 9.11 9.75 -1.45
CA CYS A 417 7.65 9.81 -1.54
C CYS A 417 7.19 10.86 -0.54
N SER A 418 6.63 11.97 -1.00
CA SER A 418 6.31 13.10 -0.12
C SER A 418 5.03 13.81 -0.52
N PHE A 419 4.37 14.38 0.48
CA PHE A 419 3.21 15.24 0.31
C PHE A 419 3.52 16.63 0.91
N PRO A 420 4.16 17.51 0.11
CA PRO A 420 4.69 18.80 0.59
C PRO A 420 3.64 19.68 1.25
N GLU A 421 2.40 19.65 0.78
CA GLU A 421 1.29 20.48 1.29
C GLU A 421 0.95 20.20 2.75
N ARG A 422 1.33 19.03 3.28
CA ARG A 422 1.22 18.72 4.71
C ARG A 422 2.56 18.43 5.38
N HIS A 423 3.67 18.72 4.71
CA HIS A 423 5.01 18.49 5.21
C HIS A 423 5.27 17.03 5.64
N ILE A 424 4.66 16.05 4.96
CA ILE A 424 4.83 14.63 5.26
C ILE A 424 5.77 14.00 4.25
N THR A 425 6.75 13.25 4.75
CA THR A 425 7.67 12.44 3.93
C THR A 425 7.60 10.98 4.38
N PHE A 426 7.50 10.07 3.41
CA PHE A 426 7.44 8.64 3.64
C PHE A 426 8.79 8.02 3.33
N ASN A 427 9.53 7.68 4.38
CA ASN A 427 10.92 7.24 4.25
C ASN A 427 11.10 5.71 4.28
N ASN A 428 10.14 4.95 4.80
CA ASN A 428 10.28 3.51 4.99
C ASN A 428 9.62 2.74 3.85
N LEU A 429 10.42 2.28 2.89
CA LEU A 429 9.95 1.45 1.78
C LEU A 429 9.65 0.03 2.27
N ARG A 430 8.49 -0.52 1.86
CA ARG A 430 8.00 -1.83 2.30
C ARG A 430 7.86 -2.85 1.19
N ALA A 431 7.42 -2.43 0.02
CA ALA A 431 7.30 -3.27 -1.16
C ALA A 431 7.52 -2.44 -2.42
N VAL A 432 8.01 -3.09 -3.48
CA VAL A 432 8.14 -2.51 -4.81
C VAL A 432 7.52 -3.44 -5.84
N PHE A 433 6.84 -2.87 -6.83
CA PHE A 433 6.40 -3.57 -8.03
C PHE A 433 6.91 -2.84 -9.26
N THR A 434 7.50 -3.58 -10.20
CA THR A 434 7.97 -3.04 -11.48
C THR A 434 6.92 -3.32 -12.55
N LEU A 435 6.30 -2.27 -13.08
CA LEU A 435 5.37 -2.38 -14.20
C LEU A 435 6.14 -2.12 -15.51
N PRO A 436 6.46 -3.16 -16.30
CA PRO A 436 7.09 -2.95 -17.59
C PRO A 436 6.16 -2.22 -18.56
N GLY A 437 6.76 -1.43 -19.44
CA GLY A 437 6.08 -0.82 -20.57
C GLY A 437 6.24 -1.62 -21.86
N ALA A 438 5.67 -1.12 -22.96
CA ALA A 438 5.95 -1.67 -24.30
C ALA A 438 7.44 -1.53 -24.66
N ASP A 439 8.01 -0.40 -24.24
CA ASP A 439 9.43 -0.11 -24.25
C ASP A 439 9.93 0.07 -22.81
N TRP A 440 11.20 -0.23 -22.55
CA TRP A 440 11.80 -0.09 -21.23
C TRP A 440 11.68 1.35 -20.71
N ARG A 441 11.71 2.37 -21.58
CA ARG A 441 11.57 3.80 -21.25
C ARG A 441 10.23 4.16 -20.62
N SER A 442 9.23 3.30 -20.81
CA SER A 442 7.89 3.44 -20.21
C SER A 442 7.69 2.55 -18.96
N THR A 443 8.79 1.99 -18.43
CA THR A 443 8.78 1.24 -17.15
C THR A 443 8.48 2.20 -16.00
N SER A 444 7.64 1.75 -15.08
CA SER A 444 7.35 2.46 -13.82
C SER A 444 7.61 1.56 -12.62
N PHE A 445 8.16 2.15 -11.56
CA PHE A 445 8.31 1.51 -10.26
C PHE A 445 7.24 2.04 -9.31
N TYR A 446 6.47 1.14 -8.72
CA TYR A 446 5.54 1.49 -7.66
C TYR A 446 6.11 1.06 -6.32
N GLY A 447 6.08 1.95 -5.32
CA GLY A 447 6.55 1.67 -3.97
C GLY A 447 5.45 1.87 -2.93
N ILE A 448 5.35 0.94 -1.98
CA ILE A 448 4.60 1.14 -0.72
C ILE A 448 5.57 1.72 0.31
N PHE A 449 5.18 2.81 0.96
CA PHE A 449 5.94 3.46 2.00
C PHE A 449 5.14 3.60 3.29
N HIS A 450 5.82 3.51 4.43
CA HIS A 450 5.26 3.77 5.76
C HIS A 450 5.89 5.02 6.38
N ALA A 451 5.07 5.76 7.13
CA ALA A 451 5.49 6.84 8.01
C ALA A 451 4.63 6.82 9.29
N GLN A 452 5.10 7.53 10.31
CA GLN A 452 4.30 7.86 11.48
C GLN A 452 3.92 9.33 11.41
N TRP A 453 2.64 9.63 11.66
CA TRP A 453 2.15 10.99 11.76
C TRP A 453 1.44 11.18 13.10
N GLY A 454 2.14 11.80 14.06
CA GLY A 454 1.76 11.73 15.46
C GLY A 454 1.78 10.27 15.92
N ASP A 455 0.71 9.82 16.57
CA ASP A 455 0.56 8.44 17.06
C ASP A 455 -0.09 7.50 16.05
N VAL A 456 -0.12 7.86 14.76
CA VAL A 456 -0.81 7.05 13.75
C VAL A 456 0.09 6.66 12.59
N ASP A 457 0.11 5.36 12.31
CA ASP A 457 0.76 4.80 11.14
C ASP A 457 0.01 5.19 9.86
N VAL A 458 0.77 5.62 8.85
CA VAL A 458 0.25 6.03 7.55
C VAL A 458 0.98 5.25 6.46
N SER A 459 0.21 4.68 5.54
CA SER A 459 0.74 4.04 4.33
C SER A 459 0.52 4.92 3.11
N ALA A 460 1.51 4.96 2.21
CA ALA A 460 1.42 5.66 0.94
C ALA A 460 1.87 4.76 -0.22
N VAL A 461 1.29 4.95 -1.40
CA VAL A 461 1.77 4.36 -2.65
C VAL A 461 2.26 5.47 -3.58
N CYS A 462 3.51 5.41 -4.01
CA CYS A 462 4.11 6.35 -4.97
C CYS A 462 4.51 5.61 -6.26
N GLN A 463 4.50 6.32 -7.39
CA GLN A 463 4.95 5.85 -8.70
C GLN A 463 6.14 6.68 -9.17
N TYR A 464 7.16 6.02 -9.72
CA TYR A 464 8.36 6.63 -10.28
C TYR A 464 8.55 6.16 -11.72
N GLN A 465 8.78 7.08 -12.65
CA GLN A 465 9.11 6.70 -14.02
C GLN A 465 10.61 6.42 -14.14
N ILE A 466 11.00 5.42 -14.93
CA ILE A 466 12.41 5.08 -15.13
C ILE A 466 13.23 6.27 -15.68
N GLY A 467 12.62 7.13 -16.50
CA GLY A 467 13.29 8.31 -17.05
C GLY A 467 13.76 9.28 -15.96
N GLU A 468 12.91 9.53 -14.95
CA GLU A 468 13.22 10.40 -13.82
C GLU A 468 14.34 9.80 -12.96
N VAL A 469 14.25 8.49 -12.69
CA VAL A 469 15.28 7.75 -11.94
C VAL A 469 16.62 7.79 -12.68
N LYS A 470 16.62 7.60 -14.00
CA LYS A 470 17.84 7.65 -14.83
C LYS A 470 18.46 9.05 -14.81
N ASN A 471 17.65 10.11 -14.93
CA ASN A 471 18.14 11.49 -14.88
C ASN A 471 18.92 11.79 -13.58
N VAL A 472 18.48 11.22 -12.45
CA VAL A 472 19.19 11.35 -11.17
C VAL A 472 20.57 10.69 -11.20
N PHE A 473 20.68 9.49 -11.78
CA PHE A 473 21.98 8.81 -11.91
C PHE A 473 22.91 9.46 -12.93
N ASP A 474 22.35 10.20 -13.90
CA ASP A 474 23.11 11.02 -14.85
C ASP A 474 23.48 12.40 -14.25
N GLY A 475 22.93 12.73 -13.07
CA GLY A 475 23.13 13.98 -12.33
C GLY A 475 24.41 14.08 -11.48
N PRO A 476 24.53 15.07 -10.59
CA PRO A 476 25.71 15.27 -9.75
C PRO A 476 25.82 14.26 -8.61
N TYR A 477 27.06 13.96 -8.20
CA TYR A 477 27.36 13.12 -7.04
C TYR A 477 27.27 13.90 -5.73
N LYS A 478 27.08 13.18 -4.62
CA LYS A 478 27.18 13.70 -3.25
C LYS A 478 28.51 13.26 -2.62
N GLU A 479 29.12 14.14 -1.84
CA GLU A 479 30.39 13.89 -1.13
C GLU A 479 30.30 14.39 0.32
N TYR A 480 30.96 13.68 1.24
CA TYR A 480 31.21 14.19 2.58
C TYR A 480 32.37 15.20 2.55
N ARG A 481 32.06 16.45 2.87
CA ARG A 481 33.05 17.53 2.88
C ARG A 481 33.62 17.68 4.29
N GLU A 482 34.85 17.21 4.49
CA GLU A 482 35.54 17.26 5.80
C GLU A 482 35.61 18.67 6.39
N SER A 483 35.88 19.68 5.56
CA SER A 483 35.99 21.08 5.99
C SER A 483 34.71 21.65 6.62
N SER A 484 33.55 21.17 6.18
CA SER A 484 32.24 21.58 6.69
C SER A 484 31.56 20.50 7.54
N GLN A 485 32.24 19.37 7.76
CA GLN A 485 31.73 18.17 8.45
C GLN A 485 30.31 17.77 8.01
N ARG A 486 30.00 17.94 6.72
CA ARG A 486 28.65 17.68 6.18
C ARG A 486 28.70 17.11 4.79
N TRP A 487 27.66 16.39 4.43
CA TRP A 487 27.43 15.96 3.06
C TRP A 487 26.92 17.12 2.21
N GLY A 488 27.34 17.15 0.95
CA GLY A 488 26.86 18.10 -0.04
C GLY A 488 27.22 17.68 -1.46
N ARG A 489 26.71 18.43 -2.43
CA ARG A 489 27.00 18.24 -3.86
C ARG A 489 28.51 18.23 -4.13
N TYR A 490 29.00 17.28 -4.89
CA TYR A 490 30.36 17.31 -5.43
C TYR A 490 30.45 18.39 -6.52
N THR A 491 31.43 19.28 -6.40
CA THR A 491 31.63 20.42 -7.32
C THR A 491 32.96 20.37 -8.07
N GLY A 492 33.79 19.35 -7.82
CA GLY A 492 35.04 19.15 -8.54
C GLY A 492 34.85 18.53 -9.92
N THR A 493 35.96 18.22 -10.58
CA THR A 493 35.95 17.55 -11.89
C THR A 493 35.57 16.08 -11.73
N VAL A 494 34.60 15.62 -12.53
CA VAL A 494 34.23 14.20 -12.60
C VAL A 494 35.15 13.50 -13.63
N PRO A 495 35.80 12.38 -13.30
CA PRO A 495 36.64 11.63 -14.24
C PRO A 495 35.89 11.13 -15.48
N SER A 496 36.64 10.85 -16.55
CA SER A 496 36.15 10.20 -17.77
C SER A 496 36.89 8.88 -18.00
N PRO A 497 36.21 7.75 -18.31
CA PRO A 497 34.76 7.57 -18.41
C PRO A 497 34.01 7.88 -17.11
N ARG A 498 32.72 8.22 -17.23
CA ARG A 498 31.90 8.66 -16.08
C ARG A 498 31.81 7.53 -15.03
N PRO A 499 32.21 7.78 -13.76
CA PRO A 499 32.14 6.79 -12.70
C PRO A 499 30.74 6.20 -12.52
N GLY A 500 30.62 4.88 -12.37
CA GLY A 500 29.32 4.23 -12.16
C GLY A 500 28.48 4.00 -13.42
N ALA A 501 28.85 4.55 -14.58
CA ALA A 501 28.16 4.31 -15.85
C ALA A 501 28.50 2.94 -16.47
N CYS A 502 27.63 2.41 -17.32
CA CYS A 502 27.93 1.23 -18.13
C CYS A 502 28.87 1.59 -19.28
N ILE A 503 29.59 0.59 -19.80
CA ILE A 503 30.48 0.77 -20.96
C ILE A 503 29.64 0.95 -22.23
N THR A 504 29.75 2.12 -22.85
CA THR A 504 29.06 2.52 -24.08
C THR A 504 29.94 2.33 -25.34
N ASN A 505 29.39 2.59 -26.52
CA ASN A 505 30.13 2.58 -27.78
C ASN A 505 31.25 3.62 -27.78
N PHE A 506 31.01 4.81 -27.23
CA PHE A 506 32.04 5.84 -27.08
C PHE A 506 33.20 5.34 -26.22
N ASP A 507 32.91 4.64 -25.12
CA ASP A 507 33.96 4.08 -24.25
C ASP A 507 34.79 3.02 -24.98
N ARG A 508 34.14 2.15 -25.77
CA ARG A 508 34.79 1.12 -26.59
C ARG A 508 35.72 1.73 -27.64
N GLU A 509 35.26 2.77 -28.33
CA GLU A 509 36.05 3.53 -29.31
C GLU A 509 37.29 4.19 -28.68
N ASN A 510 37.22 4.52 -27.39
CA ASN A 510 38.34 5.08 -26.61
C ASN A 510 39.16 4.03 -25.85
N GLY A 511 39.03 2.74 -26.19
CA GLY A 511 39.86 1.65 -25.66
C GLY A 511 39.36 0.98 -24.38
N TYR A 512 38.16 1.33 -23.91
CA TYR A 512 37.52 0.72 -22.73
C TYR A 512 36.46 -0.30 -23.16
N ASN A 513 36.86 -1.53 -23.46
CA ASN A 513 35.94 -2.59 -23.87
C ASN A 513 35.18 -3.24 -22.69
N SER A 514 35.70 -3.11 -21.47
CA SER A 514 35.06 -3.61 -20.24
C SER A 514 35.46 -2.78 -19.02
N SER A 515 34.77 -2.99 -17.90
CA SER A 515 35.07 -2.31 -16.62
C SER A 515 36.50 -2.55 -16.12
N LEU A 516 37.13 -3.67 -16.51
CA LEU A 516 38.51 -4.01 -16.14
C LEU A 516 39.53 -2.99 -16.69
N GLN A 517 39.21 -2.33 -17.79
CA GLN A 517 40.09 -1.36 -18.46
C GLN A 517 39.85 0.07 -17.99
N LEU A 518 38.89 0.31 -17.08
CA LEU A 518 38.61 1.65 -16.59
C LEU A 518 39.81 2.23 -15.83
N PRO A 519 40.10 3.54 -15.98
CA PRO A 519 41.18 4.20 -15.25
C PRO A 519 40.97 4.15 -13.74
N ASP A 520 42.05 4.00 -12.97
CA ASP A 520 41.96 3.98 -11.51
C ASP A 520 41.39 5.28 -10.92
N ALA A 521 41.52 6.43 -11.60
CA ALA A 521 40.87 7.68 -11.18
C ALA A 521 39.33 7.54 -11.20
N THR A 522 38.77 6.95 -12.25
CA THR A 522 37.33 6.65 -12.36
C THR A 522 36.88 5.67 -11.30
N LEU A 523 37.65 4.60 -11.08
CA LEU A 523 37.31 3.56 -10.10
C LEU A 523 37.39 4.05 -8.65
N ASN A 524 38.43 4.81 -8.30
CA ASN A 524 38.55 5.43 -6.98
C ASN A 524 37.45 6.46 -6.72
N PHE A 525 37.05 7.20 -7.75
CA PHE A 525 35.92 8.12 -7.66
C PHE A 525 34.63 7.36 -7.39
N ALA A 526 34.31 6.32 -8.18
CA ALA A 526 33.11 5.49 -8.00
C ALA A 526 33.06 4.87 -6.60
N LYS A 527 34.20 4.39 -6.09
CA LYS A 527 34.30 3.83 -4.74
C LYS A 527 33.94 4.83 -3.64
N LYS A 528 34.33 6.09 -3.78
CA LYS A 528 34.11 7.15 -2.78
C LYS A 528 32.74 7.84 -2.93
N HIS A 529 32.17 7.86 -4.14
CA HIS A 529 30.96 8.61 -4.48
C HIS A 529 29.82 7.73 -5.01
N PRO A 530 29.35 6.71 -4.26
CA PRO A 530 28.24 5.88 -4.71
C PRO A 530 26.88 6.60 -4.62
N LEU A 531 26.77 7.69 -3.86
CA LEU A 531 25.51 8.40 -3.59
C LEU A 531 25.32 9.60 -4.54
N MET A 532 24.17 9.66 -5.19
CA MET A 532 23.76 10.82 -6.01
C MET A 532 23.24 11.97 -5.13
N GLU A 533 23.46 13.20 -5.57
CA GLU A 533 22.96 14.40 -4.87
C GLU A 533 21.45 14.59 -5.04
N ASP A 534 20.98 14.40 -6.27
CA ASP A 534 19.57 14.54 -6.61
C ASP A 534 18.75 13.33 -6.12
N ARG A 535 17.43 13.51 -6.06
CA ARG A 535 16.47 12.52 -5.58
C ARG A 535 15.39 12.26 -6.63
N ALA A 536 14.96 11.01 -6.74
CA ALA A 536 13.77 10.67 -7.50
C ALA A 536 12.56 10.95 -6.61
N GLU A 537 11.77 11.97 -6.97
CA GLU A 537 10.68 12.50 -6.14
C GLU A 537 9.32 12.15 -6.75
N ALA A 538 8.40 11.66 -5.91
CA ALA A 538 7.03 11.36 -6.31
C ALA A 538 6.04 11.82 -5.24
N ARG A 539 4.85 12.20 -5.71
CA ARG A 539 3.68 12.44 -4.86
C ARG A 539 2.91 11.13 -4.66
N PRO A 540 2.34 10.88 -3.46
CA PRO A 540 1.50 9.72 -3.23
C PRO A 540 0.30 9.69 -4.19
N LEU A 541 0.11 8.56 -4.87
CA LEU A 541 -1.11 8.24 -5.60
C LEU A 541 -2.24 7.89 -4.64
N LEU A 542 -1.88 7.19 -3.56
CA LEU A 542 -2.80 6.74 -2.52
C LEU A 542 -2.16 6.99 -1.15
N LEU A 543 -2.95 7.48 -0.20
CA LEU A 543 -2.55 7.71 1.18
C LEU A 543 -3.67 7.25 2.11
N THR A 544 -3.34 6.38 3.08
CA THR A 544 -4.30 5.87 4.07
C THR A 544 -3.74 5.94 5.48
N LYS A 545 -4.64 6.16 6.44
CA LYS A 545 -4.34 6.29 7.87
C LYS A 545 -4.82 5.05 8.61
N GLY A 546 -3.95 4.45 9.43
CA GLY A 546 -4.30 3.29 10.26
C GLY A 546 -4.41 1.97 9.49
N ILE A 547 -4.05 1.94 8.20
CA ILE A 547 -3.98 0.72 7.39
C ILE A 547 -2.52 0.49 6.99
N ASN A 548 -1.99 -0.69 7.36
CA ASN A 548 -0.62 -1.07 7.08
C ASN A 548 -0.55 -1.91 5.80
N PHE A 549 -0.18 -1.27 4.68
CA PHE A 549 0.03 -1.95 3.40
C PHE A 549 1.33 -2.78 3.42
N THR A 550 1.28 -4.01 2.89
CA THR A 550 2.41 -4.96 2.93
C THR A 550 2.93 -5.35 1.56
N ARG A 551 2.05 -5.58 0.58
CA ARG A 551 2.41 -6.07 -0.76
C ARG A 551 1.61 -5.36 -1.84
N LEU A 552 2.18 -5.26 -3.03
CA LEU A 552 1.59 -4.58 -4.19
C LEU A 552 1.78 -5.42 -5.44
N ALA A 553 0.72 -5.50 -6.26
CA ALA A 553 0.78 -5.91 -7.65
C ALA A 553 0.03 -4.87 -8.49
N VAL A 554 0.48 -4.63 -9.72
CA VAL A 554 -0.12 -3.65 -10.62
C VAL A 554 -0.42 -4.30 -11.96
N ASP A 555 -1.62 -4.09 -12.48
CA ASP A 555 -2.00 -4.48 -13.86
C ASP A 555 -2.27 -3.22 -14.69
N ARG A 556 -1.95 -3.29 -15.99
CA ARG A 556 -2.35 -2.26 -16.96
C ARG A 556 -3.52 -2.82 -17.77
N VAL A 557 -4.68 -2.22 -17.58
CA VAL A 557 -5.96 -2.71 -18.11
C VAL A 557 -6.43 -1.77 -19.22
N SER A 558 -6.74 -2.32 -20.38
CA SER A 558 -7.44 -1.56 -21.43
C SER A 558 -8.93 -1.59 -21.15
N SER A 559 -9.54 -0.42 -21.01
CA SER A 559 -10.98 -0.29 -20.79
C SER A 559 -11.79 -0.49 -22.08
N LEU A 560 -13.11 -0.46 -22.00
CA LEU A 560 -14.00 -0.56 -23.16
C LEU A 560 -13.72 0.52 -24.22
N ASP A 561 -13.24 1.70 -23.81
CA ASP A 561 -12.84 2.80 -24.69
C ASP A 561 -11.40 2.69 -25.21
N GLN A 562 -10.73 1.56 -24.97
CA GLN A 562 -9.34 1.26 -25.30
C GLN A 562 -8.30 2.14 -24.60
N ARG A 563 -8.70 3.00 -23.66
CA ARG A 563 -7.74 3.75 -22.83
C ARG A 563 -7.12 2.84 -21.77
N PRO A 564 -5.81 2.96 -21.52
CA PRO A 564 -5.14 2.19 -20.49
C PRO A 564 -5.36 2.81 -19.11
N TYR A 565 -5.65 1.97 -18.13
CA TYR A 565 -5.73 2.34 -16.71
C TYR A 565 -4.82 1.43 -15.89
N ASN A 566 -4.20 1.98 -14.86
CA ASN A 566 -3.40 1.19 -13.93
C ASN A 566 -4.29 0.76 -12.75
N MET A 567 -4.33 -0.55 -12.53
CA MET A 567 -5.06 -1.19 -11.45
C MET A 567 -4.08 -1.71 -10.40
N LEU A 568 -4.21 -1.24 -9.16
CA LEU A 568 -3.39 -1.63 -8.03
C LEU A 568 -4.13 -2.65 -7.16
N PHE A 569 -3.43 -3.70 -6.78
CA PHE A 569 -3.85 -4.73 -5.84
C PHE A 569 -2.93 -4.65 -4.62
N ILE A 570 -3.49 -4.27 -3.47
CA ILE A 570 -2.70 -3.93 -2.28
C ILE A 570 -3.09 -4.84 -1.13
N GLY A 571 -2.16 -5.66 -0.65
CA GLY A 571 -2.33 -6.48 0.55
C GLY A 571 -2.06 -5.70 1.82
N THR A 572 -2.72 -6.07 2.93
CA THR A 572 -2.53 -5.44 4.25
C THR A 572 -1.96 -6.42 5.29
N ALA A 573 -1.43 -5.86 6.37
CA ALA A 573 -0.93 -6.61 7.53
C ALA A 573 -2.02 -7.38 8.27
N ASP A 574 -3.28 -7.00 8.04
CA ASP A 574 -4.45 -7.53 8.72
C ASP A 574 -5.27 -8.48 7.83
N GLY A 575 -4.77 -8.80 6.64
CA GLY A 575 -5.37 -9.84 5.81
C GLY A 575 -6.46 -9.34 4.87
N TRP A 576 -6.36 -8.08 4.46
CA TRP A 576 -7.24 -7.47 3.47
C TRP A 576 -6.53 -7.28 2.14
N LEU A 577 -7.31 -7.25 1.06
CA LEU A 577 -6.88 -6.85 -0.27
C LEU A 577 -7.68 -5.62 -0.71
N GLN A 578 -7.01 -4.53 -1.04
CA GLN A 578 -7.65 -3.37 -1.68
C GLN A 578 -7.44 -3.41 -3.19
N ARG A 579 -8.53 -3.19 -3.92
CA ARG A 579 -8.55 -3.01 -5.38
C ARG A 579 -8.72 -1.52 -5.67
N VAL A 580 -7.68 -0.89 -6.21
CA VAL A 580 -7.62 0.55 -6.47
C VAL A 580 -7.34 0.83 -7.95
N VAL A 581 -8.15 1.66 -8.59
CA VAL A 581 -7.90 2.14 -9.95
C VAL A 581 -7.38 3.58 -9.92
N ILE A 582 -6.39 3.88 -10.75
CA ILE A 582 -5.88 5.25 -10.93
C ILE A 582 -6.61 5.91 -12.09
N LEU A 583 -7.38 6.95 -11.79
CA LEU A 583 -8.22 7.70 -12.72
C LEU A 583 -7.69 9.13 -12.84
N GLY A 584 -6.83 9.35 -13.84
CA GLY A 584 -6.05 10.59 -13.94
C GLY A 584 -5.08 10.71 -12.76
N SER A 585 -5.29 11.68 -11.88
CA SER A 585 -4.50 11.89 -10.65
C SER A 585 -5.19 11.36 -9.39
N GLU A 586 -6.40 10.77 -9.51
CA GLU A 586 -7.19 10.28 -8.37
C GLU A 586 -7.04 8.76 -8.21
N ALA A 587 -6.86 8.30 -6.99
CA ALA A 587 -6.99 6.89 -6.64
C ALA A 587 -8.41 6.60 -6.15
N HIS A 588 -9.13 5.73 -6.86
CA HIS A 588 -10.47 5.26 -6.49
C HIS A 588 -10.38 3.83 -5.95
N VAL A 589 -10.73 3.64 -4.67
CA VAL A 589 -10.74 2.32 -4.04
C VAL A 589 -12.08 1.64 -4.35
N ILE A 590 -12.07 0.74 -5.32
CA ILE A 590 -13.26 0.04 -5.82
C ILE A 590 -13.86 -0.85 -4.73
N GLU A 591 -13.02 -1.65 -4.09
CA GLU A 591 -13.43 -2.54 -3.02
C GLU A 591 -12.25 -2.93 -2.12
N GLU A 592 -12.57 -3.30 -0.88
CA GLU A 592 -11.68 -4.02 0.02
C GLU A 592 -12.26 -5.41 0.29
N ILE A 593 -11.40 -6.43 0.28
CA ILE A 593 -11.81 -7.84 0.42
C ILE A 593 -11.09 -8.45 1.61
N GLN A 594 -11.87 -9.02 2.54
CA GLN A 594 -11.33 -9.78 3.65
C GLN A 594 -10.90 -11.17 3.16
N LEU A 595 -9.59 -11.44 3.15
CA LEU A 595 -9.04 -12.68 2.59
C LEU A 595 -9.12 -13.86 3.56
N PHE A 596 -9.01 -13.57 4.86
CA PHE A 596 -8.89 -14.56 5.93
C PHE A 596 -9.90 -14.32 7.04
N ASP A 597 -10.42 -15.41 7.61
CA ASP A 597 -11.28 -15.39 8.79
C ASP A 597 -10.51 -14.85 10.01
N ARG A 598 -9.29 -15.36 10.21
CA ARG A 598 -8.35 -14.88 11.24
C ARG A 598 -7.37 -13.88 10.64
N GLN A 599 -7.24 -12.74 11.30
CA GLN A 599 -6.30 -11.67 10.94
C GLN A 599 -4.87 -12.21 10.80
N GLN A 600 -4.29 -12.03 9.63
CA GLN A 600 -2.91 -12.38 9.32
C GLN A 600 -2.41 -11.57 8.12
N PRO A 601 -1.09 -11.31 8.01
CA PRO A 601 -0.58 -10.48 6.93
C PRO A 601 -0.66 -11.17 5.57
N VAL A 602 -0.87 -10.35 4.54
CA VAL A 602 -0.54 -10.71 3.16
C VAL A 602 0.99 -10.66 3.02
N ASP A 603 1.62 -11.83 3.04
CA ASP A 603 3.07 -11.98 3.05
C ASP A 603 3.67 -12.02 1.65
N SER A 604 2.91 -12.41 0.63
CA SER A 604 3.34 -12.41 -0.78
C SER A 604 2.17 -12.15 -1.72
N LEU A 605 2.46 -11.55 -2.87
CA LEU A 605 1.47 -11.20 -3.87
C LEU A 605 2.08 -11.36 -5.27
N THR A 606 1.45 -12.13 -6.14
CA THR A 606 1.90 -12.37 -7.52
C THR A 606 0.71 -12.34 -8.46
N ILE A 607 0.87 -11.71 -9.61
CA ILE A 607 -0.18 -11.55 -10.62
C ILE A 607 0.15 -12.37 -11.87
N SER A 608 -0.86 -13.03 -12.44
CA SER A 608 -0.81 -13.53 -13.81
C SER A 608 -1.62 -12.61 -14.72
N HIS A 609 -0.92 -11.88 -15.58
CA HIS A 609 -1.56 -10.97 -16.54
C HIS A 609 -2.31 -11.72 -17.63
N SER A 610 -1.82 -12.91 -18.00
CA SER A 610 -2.40 -13.78 -19.03
C SER A 610 -3.63 -14.53 -18.53
N LYS A 611 -3.56 -15.13 -17.33
CA LYS A 611 -4.68 -15.88 -16.75
C LYS A 611 -5.68 -15.01 -15.99
N LYS A 612 -5.35 -13.75 -15.74
CA LYS A 612 -6.19 -12.79 -14.98
C LYS A 612 -6.54 -13.29 -13.58
N TYR A 613 -5.52 -13.81 -12.89
CA TYR A 613 -5.57 -14.20 -11.48
C TYR A 613 -4.50 -13.49 -10.65
N LEU A 614 -4.80 -13.34 -9.38
CA LEU A 614 -3.91 -12.89 -8.31
C LEU A 614 -3.70 -14.05 -7.35
N TYR A 615 -2.44 -14.35 -7.03
CA TYR A 615 -2.05 -15.35 -6.05
C TYR A 615 -1.49 -14.65 -4.81
N ILE A 616 -1.99 -15.05 -3.65
CA ILE A 616 -1.69 -14.42 -2.37
C ILE A 616 -1.13 -15.46 -1.41
N GLY A 617 0.06 -15.19 -0.88
CA GLY A 617 0.73 -16.03 0.11
C GLY A 617 0.56 -15.45 1.51
N SER A 618 0.35 -16.31 2.50
CA SER A 618 0.19 -15.93 3.91
C SER A 618 0.86 -16.93 4.84
N ARG A 619 0.69 -16.76 6.15
CA ARG A 619 1.21 -17.70 7.14
C ARG A 619 0.53 -19.05 7.10
N SER A 620 -0.76 -19.11 6.76
CA SER A 620 -1.54 -20.36 6.84
C SER A 620 -1.89 -21.00 5.50
N GLU A 621 -1.96 -20.22 4.42
CA GLU A 621 -2.44 -20.72 3.12
C GLU A 621 -2.02 -19.84 1.93
N VAL A 622 -2.20 -20.36 0.72
CA VAL A 622 -2.17 -19.61 -0.54
C VAL A 622 -3.60 -19.45 -1.05
N LEU A 623 -3.95 -18.26 -1.52
CA LEU A 623 -5.24 -17.95 -2.12
C LEU A 623 -5.08 -17.59 -3.60
N GLN A 624 -6.10 -17.90 -4.39
CA GLN A 624 -6.23 -17.49 -5.79
C GLN A 624 -7.53 -16.69 -5.95
N LEU A 625 -7.42 -15.47 -6.47
CA LEU A 625 -8.56 -14.59 -6.77
C LEU A 625 -8.53 -14.12 -8.22
N PRO A 626 -9.68 -14.03 -8.92
CA PRO A 626 -9.73 -13.35 -10.20
C PRO A 626 -9.43 -11.86 -10.04
N LEU A 627 -8.85 -11.21 -11.05
CA LEU A 627 -8.55 -9.77 -10.99
C LEU A 627 -9.79 -8.88 -10.87
N ALA A 628 -10.96 -9.39 -11.24
CA ALA A 628 -12.26 -8.77 -11.05
C ALA A 628 -13.37 -9.83 -10.93
N ASN A 629 -14.40 -9.52 -10.13
CA ASN A 629 -15.64 -10.29 -10.08
C ASN A 629 -16.84 -9.37 -10.35
N CYS A 630 -17.11 -9.11 -11.63
CA CYS A 630 -18.16 -8.19 -12.06
C CYS A 630 -19.57 -8.64 -11.67
N SER A 631 -19.77 -9.94 -11.40
CA SER A 631 -21.07 -10.48 -10.96
C SER A 631 -21.54 -9.93 -9.61
N ARG A 632 -20.63 -9.33 -8.82
CA ARG A 632 -20.96 -8.60 -7.59
C ARG A 632 -21.75 -7.31 -7.83
N TYR A 633 -21.81 -6.83 -9.06
CA TYR A 633 -22.53 -5.62 -9.44
C TYR A 633 -23.86 -6.00 -10.10
N HIS A 634 -24.95 -5.90 -9.36
CA HIS A 634 -26.22 -6.55 -9.72
C HIS A 634 -27.13 -5.71 -10.63
N SER A 635 -26.74 -4.48 -10.95
CA SER A 635 -27.54 -3.56 -11.76
C SER A 635 -26.66 -2.66 -12.62
N GLN A 636 -27.25 -2.07 -13.67
CA GLN A 636 -26.54 -1.11 -14.52
C GLN A 636 -25.91 0.04 -13.72
N PRO A 637 -26.64 0.73 -12.81
CA PRO A 637 -26.03 1.79 -12.02
C PRO A 637 -24.87 1.29 -11.15
N ASP A 638 -25.01 0.14 -10.49
CA ASP A 638 -23.96 -0.42 -9.64
C ASP A 638 -22.71 -0.78 -10.45
N CYS A 639 -22.88 -1.37 -11.63
CA CYS A 639 -21.80 -1.73 -12.54
C CYS A 639 -21.03 -0.50 -13.04
N LEU A 640 -21.73 0.55 -13.50
CA LEU A 640 -21.10 1.78 -13.98
C LEU A 640 -20.42 2.55 -12.84
N LEU A 641 -21.08 2.67 -11.68
CA LEU A 641 -20.52 3.36 -10.51
C LEU A 641 -19.41 2.60 -9.80
N SER A 642 -19.22 1.31 -10.10
CA SER A 642 -18.05 0.59 -9.60
C SER A 642 -16.75 1.25 -10.07
N ARG A 643 -16.78 1.86 -11.27
CA ARG A 643 -15.62 2.39 -11.99
C ARG A 643 -14.52 1.34 -12.14
N ASP A 644 -14.91 0.06 -12.23
CA ASP A 644 -13.98 -1.07 -12.39
C ASP A 644 -13.60 -1.24 -13.87
N PRO A 645 -12.32 -1.04 -14.26
CA PRO A 645 -11.91 -1.09 -15.67
C PRO A 645 -12.07 -2.46 -16.31
N TYR A 646 -12.18 -3.54 -15.52
CA TYR A 646 -12.45 -4.89 -16.03
C TYR A 646 -13.94 -5.14 -16.33
N CYS A 647 -14.84 -4.32 -15.81
CA CYS A 647 -16.28 -4.57 -15.80
C CYS A 647 -17.04 -3.62 -16.71
N ALA A 648 -18.01 -4.15 -17.45
CA ALA A 648 -18.96 -3.39 -18.23
C ALA A 648 -20.38 -3.96 -18.07
N TRP A 649 -21.39 -3.10 -18.20
CA TRP A 649 -22.78 -3.52 -18.18
C TRP A 649 -23.21 -3.99 -19.57
N ASP A 650 -23.64 -5.24 -19.67
CA ASP A 650 -24.28 -5.80 -20.87
C ASP A 650 -25.78 -5.51 -20.83
N SER A 651 -26.23 -4.67 -21.77
CA SER A 651 -27.65 -4.30 -21.89
C SER A 651 -28.55 -5.43 -22.37
N GLU A 652 -28.02 -6.38 -23.13
CA GLU A 652 -28.76 -7.54 -23.64
C GLU A 652 -28.85 -8.63 -22.58
N GLY A 653 -27.69 -9.00 -22.00
CA GLY A 653 -27.61 -9.97 -20.90
C GLY A 653 -28.17 -9.46 -19.57
N ARG A 654 -28.42 -8.15 -19.44
CA ARG A 654 -28.86 -7.46 -18.21
C ARG A 654 -27.99 -7.80 -17.00
N ALA A 655 -26.69 -7.86 -17.20
CA ALA A 655 -25.72 -8.23 -16.18
C ALA A 655 -24.43 -7.42 -16.31
N CYS A 656 -23.73 -7.25 -15.19
CA CYS A 656 -22.38 -6.72 -15.21
C CYS A 656 -21.40 -7.85 -15.50
N VAL A 657 -20.66 -7.73 -16.60
CA VAL A 657 -19.79 -8.78 -17.14
C VAL A 657 -18.35 -8.30 -17.22
N ARG A 658 -17.42 -9.26 -17.25
CA ARG A 658 -16.02 -9.01 -17.54
C ARG A 658 -15.84 -8.78 -19.03
N ILE A 659 -15.19 -7.67 -19.39
CA ILE A 659 -14.97 -7.28 -20.79
C ILE A 659 -14.18 -8.36 -21.54
N ASP A 660 -13.16 -8.93 -20.91
CA ASP A 660 -12.25 -9.89 -21.54
C ASP A 660 -12.83 -11.31 -21.66
N LEU A 661 -13.92 -11.61 -20.97
CA LEU A 661 -14.65 -12.89 -21.07
C LEU A 661 -15.91 -12.78 -21.94
N HIS A 662 -16.29 -11.57 -22.37
CA HIS A 662 -17.50 -11.35 -23.15
C HIS A 662 -17.32 -11.90 -24.57
N ARG A 663 -18.25 -12.76 -25.00
CA ARG A 663 -18.26 -13.37 -26.34
C ARG A 663 -19.24 -12.71 -27.31
N GLY A 664 -20.12 -11.84 -26.79
CA GLY A 664 -21.10 -11.11 -27.59
C GLY A 664 -20.52 -9.84 -28.23
N SER A 665 -21.39 -9.10 -28.93
CA SER A 665 -20.98 -7.82 -29.51
C SER A 665 -20.64 -6.80 -28.41
N THR A 666 -19.50 -6.13 -28.53
CA THR A 666 -19.08 -5.05 -27.62
C THR A 666 -19.99 -3.82 -27.72
N SER A 667 -20.82 -3.71 -28.75
CA SER A 667 -21.81 -2.63 -28.91
C SER A 667 -22.90 -2.63 -27.84
N THR A 668 -23.14 -3.76 -27.17
CA THR A 668 -24.13 -3.92 -26.09
C THR A 668 -23.57 -3.52 -24.73
N LEU A 669 -22.24 -3.39 -24.62
CA LEU A 669 -21.53 -3.08 -23.40
C LEU A 669 -21.52 -1.57 -23.13
N SER A 670 -21.63 -1.22 -21.85
CA SER A 670 -21.47 0.15 -21.39
C SER A 670 -20.57 0.21 -20.15
N GLN A 671 -19.64 1.17 -20.16
CA GLN A 671 -18.69 1.44 -19.09
C GLN A 671 -18.50 2.96 -19.00
N ASP A 672 -18.32 3.50 -17.79
CA ASP A 672 -18.06 4.93 -17.57
C ASP A 672 -17.13 5.15 -16.36
N LEU A 673 -15.82 5.08 -16.59
CA LEU A 673 -14.81 5.17 -15.52
C LEU A 673 -14.61 6.60 -15.02
N MET A 674 -14.72 7.59 -15.91
CA MET A 674 -14.56 9.01 -15.57
C MET A 674 -15.88 9.69 -15.19
N LEU A 675 -16.99 8.94 -15.21
CA LEU A 675 -18.36 9.43 -14.95
C LEU A 675 -18.78 10.60 -15.86
N GLU A 676 -18.19 10.71 -17.05
CA GLU A 676 -18.45 11.83 -17.97
C GLU A 676 -19.92 11.89 -18.41
N ARG A 677 -20.60 10.74 -18.49
CA ARG A 677 -22.02 10.69 -18.88
C ARG A 677 -22.89 11.30 -17.78
N PHE A 678 -22.53 11.11 -16.52
CA PHE A 678 -23.21 11.68 -15.36
C PHE A 678 -22.93 13.17 -15.23
N SER A 679 -21.67 13.59 -15.35
CA SER A 679 -21.27 15.00 -15.24
C SER A 679 -21.87 15.88 -16.35
N ARG A 680 -22.10 15.35 -17.56
CA ARG A 680 -22.74 16.07 -18.66
C ARG A 680 -24.27 16.05 -18.62
N GLY A 681 -24.88 15.48 -17.57
CA GLY A 681 -26.33 15.34 -17.45
C GLY A 681 -26.98 14.43 -18.52
N LYS A 682 -26.17 13.68 -19.28
CA LYS A 682 -26.62 12.76 -20.34
C LYS A 682 -27.02 11.38 -19.79
N ALA A 683 -26.51 11.01 -18.62
CA ALA A 683 -26.96 9.86 -17.85
C ALA A 683 -27.84 10.35 -16.69
N LYS A 684 -29.10 10.64 -16.99
CA LYS A 684 -30.15 10.53 -15.96
C LYS A 684 -30.65 9.10 -16.02
N PHE A 685 -30.67 8.40 -14.89
CA PHE A 685 -31.55 7.25 -14.79
C PHE A 685 -32.97 7.82 -14.82
N ASP A 686 -33.58 7.85 -16.01
CA ASP A 686 -34.89 8.50 -16.25
C ASP A 686 -36.03 7.87 -15.43
N LYS A 687 -35.75 6.76 -14.72
CA LYS A 687 -36.60 6.14 -13.70
C LYS A 687 -35.76 5.77 -12.48
N PRO A 688 -36.29 5.86 -11.25
CA PRO A 688 -35.62 5.34 -10.07
C PRO A 688 -35.35 3.84 -10.28
N PHE A 689 -34.06 3.50 -10.44
CA PHE A 689 -33.64 2.12 -10.63
C PHE A 689 -33.55 1.46 -9.26
N SER A 690 -34.39 0.46 -9.01
CA SER A 690 -34.26 -0.37 -7.80
C SER A 690 -33.06 -1.31 -8.01
N ILE A 691 -31.97 -1.12 -7.27
CA ILE A 691 -30.91 -2.14 -7.22
C ILE A 691 -31.50 -3.35 -6.50
N PRO A 692 -31.47 -4.57 -7.09
CA PRO A 692 -31.87 -5.76 -6.37
C PRO A 692 -30.90 -5.96 -5.20
N SER A 693 -31.34 -5.69 -3.98
CA SER A 693 -30.73 -6.34 -2.81
C SER A 693 -30.98 -7.84 -2.97
N PRO A 694 -30.01 -8.71 -2.67
CA PRO A 694 -30.15 -10.16 -2.82
C PRO A 694 -31.37 -10.73 -2.11
N ASP A 695 -31.93 -10.02 -1.11
CA ASP A 695 -33.16 -10.46 -0.47
C ASP A 695 -34.43 -9.66 -0.78
N HIS A 696 -34.44 -8.34 -1.01
CA HIS A 696 -35.71 -7.58 -0.87
C HIS A 696 -35.88 -6.34 -1.75
N SER A 697 -36.19 -6.52 -3.04
CA SER A 697 -36.66 -5.46 -3.95
C SER A 697 -38.16 -5.48 -4.24
N ARG A 698 -38.96 -6.22 -3.46
CA ARG A 698 -40.42 -6.17 -3.53
C ARG A 698 -40.94 -5.06 -2.62
N LEU A 699 -41.93 -4.31 -3.11
CA LEU A 699 -42.80 -3.50 -2.25
C LEU A 699 -43.26 -4.38 -1.09
N ARG A 700 -42.82 -4.05 0.12
CA ARG A 700 -43.28 -4.77 1.31
C ARG A 700 -44.47 -4.02 1.87
N ASN A 701 -45.60 -4.69 1.91
CA ASN A 701 -46.73 -4.24 2.70
C ASN A 701 -46.47 -4.71 4.13
N VAL A 702 -46.33 -3.76 5.05
CA VAL A 702 -46.12 -4.05 6.46
C VAL A 702 -47.34 -3.54 7.22
N THR A 703 -48.05 -4.45 7.88
CA THR A 703 -49.13 -4.09 8.80
C THR A 703 -48.53 -3.91 10.18
N VAL A 704 -48.78 -2.76 10.80
CA VAL A 704 -48.24 -2.41 12.12
C VAL A 704 -49.36 -2.08 13.07
N VAL A 705 -49.21 -2.48 14.34
CA VAL A 705 -50.16 -2.12 15.39
C VAL A 705 -49.94 -0.66 15.77
N VAL A 706 -51.03 0.08 15.99
CA VAL A 706 -50.94 1.48 16.44
C VAL A 706 -50.26 1.53 17.82
N GLY A 707 -49.28 2.41 18.01
CA GLY A 707 -48.46 2.49 19.21
C GLY A 707 -47.12 1.75 19.13
N SER A 708 -46.88 0.95 18.08
CA SER A 708 -45.66 0.14 17.92
C SER A 708 -44.54 0.84 17.15
N ASP A 709 -43.30 0.42 17.44
CA ASP A 709 -42.10 0.85 16.72
C ASP A 709 -41.83 -0.10 15.55
N LEU A 710 -41.69 0.47 14.36
CA LEU A 710 -41.36 -0.23 13.13
C LEU A 710 -39.90 0.04 12.76
N VAL A 711 -39.13 -1.02 12.59
CA VAL A 711 -37.74 -0.97 12.13
C VAL A 711 -37.70 -1.23 10.62
N LEU A 712 -37.18 -0.27 9.86
CA LEU A 712 -37.01 -0.38 8.42
C LEU A 712 -35.52 -0.56 8.08
N PRO A 713 -35.08 -1.77 7.74
CA PRO A 713 -33.70 -2.02 7.39
C PRO A 713 -33.41 -1.53 5.97
N CYS A 714 -32.26 -0.87 5.81
CA CYS A 714 -31.68 -0.54 4.52
C CYS A 714 -30.21 -0.97 4.44
N HIS A 715 -29.91 -1.86 3.50
CA HIS A 715 -28.54 -2.22 3.17
C HIS A 715 -28.04 -1.39 1.98
N LEU A 716 -27.05 -0.54 2.26
CA LEU A 716 -26.38 0.24 1.23
C LEU A 716 -25.43 -0.65 0.43
N VAL A 717 -25.44 -0.48 -0.89
CA VAL A 717 -24.55 -1.20 -1.81
C VAL A 717 -23.15 -0.58 -1.85
N SER A 718 -23.04 0.70 -1.46
CA SER A 718 -21.80 1.48 -1.46
C SER A 718 -21.61 2.20 -0.13
N ASN A 719 -20.39 2.13 0.40
CA ASN A 719 -19.92 2.86 1.58
C ASN A 719 -19.79 4.37 1.32
N LEU A 720 -19.80 4.80 0.04
CA LEU A 720 -19.78 6.21 -0.37
C LEU A 720 -21.19 6.79 -0.55
N ALA A 721 -22.24 5.97 -0.42
CA ALA A 721 -23.61 6.43 -0.58
C ALA A 721 -24.15 7.09 0.69
N GLN A 722 -24.99 8.11 0.53
CA GLN A 722 -25.71 8.74 1.63
C GLN A 722 -27.21 8.40 1.54
N PRO A 723 -27.78 7.67 2.52
CA PRO A 723 -29.20 7.40 2.56
C PRO A 723 -29.96 8.65 3.01
N PHE A 724 -31.17 8.83 2.46
CA PHE A 724 -32.18 9.73 3.00
C PHE A 724 -33.51 9.01 2.89
N TRP A 725 -34.46 9.27 3.79
CA TRP A 725 -35.75 8.59 3.79
C TRP A 725 -36.82 9.54 3.25
N GLU A 726 -37.60 9.14 2.25
CA GLU A 726 -38.81 9.88 1.87
C GLU A 726 -40.06 9.28 2.54
N LEU A 727 -41.09 10.08 2.80
CA LEU A 727 -42.44 9.61 3.08
C LEU A 727 -43.41 10.51 2.31
N ASN A 728 -44.18 9.93 1.39
CA ASN A 728 -45.14 10.67 0.57
C ASN A 728 -44.48 11.86 -0.15
N GLU A 729 -43.33 11.59 -0.78
CA GLU A 729 -42.54 12.55 -1.57
C GLU A 729 -41.97 13.73 -0.76
N ARG A 730 -41.94 13.60 0.57
CA ARG A 730 -41.24 14.52 1.47
C ARG A 730 -40.09 13.80 2.13
N GLU A 731 -38.92 14.39 2.08
CA GLU A 731 -37.76 13.92 2.84
C GLU A 731 -38.07 14.00 4.34
N LEU A 732 -37.84 12.90 5.05
CA LEU A 732 -37.94 12.82 6.49
C LEU A 732 -36.67 13.42 7.09
N ALA A 733 -36.81 14.56 7.77
CA ALA A 733 -35.72 15.17 8.51
C ALA A 733 -35.33 14.28 9.71
N LEU A 734 -34.04 13.94 9.81
CA LEU A 734 -33.47 13.31 10.99
C LEU A 734 -33.44 14.38 12.11
N VAL A 735 -34.15 14.15 13.21
CA VAL A 735 -34.03 15.01 14.40
C VAL A 735 -32.73 14.66 15.10
N GLU A 736 -31.72 15.51 15.00
CA GLU A 736 -30.56 15.49 15.90
C GLU A 736 -31.04 15.95 17.29
N GLY A 737 -31.08 15.04 18.25
CA GLY A 737 -31.37 15.41 19.63
C GLY A 737 -30.19 16.17 20.22
N GLU A 738 -30.40 17.44 20.60
CA GLU A 738 -29.55 18.14 21.56
C GLU A 738 -29.55 17.36 22.89
N ALA A 739 -28.47 16.65 23.17
CA ALA A 739 -28.10 16.24 24.51
C ALA A 739 -26.73 16.85 24.83
N PRO A 740 -26.54 17.46 26.02
CA PRO A 740 -25.26 18.06 26.38
C PRO A 740 -24.21 16.94 26.47
N GLY A 741 -23.21 17.00 25.61
CA GLY A 741 -22.24 15.92 25.44
C GLY A 741 -21.39 15.68 26.69
N PRO A 742 -21.10 14.42 27.04
CA PRO A 742 -19.97 14.12 27.89
C PRO A 742 -18.68 14.07 27.04
N ARG A 743 -17.65 14.80 27.48
CA ARG A 743 -16.25 14.52 27.13
C ARG A 743 -15.93 13.07 27.51
N PHE A 744 -15.28 12.32 26.62
CA PHE A 744 -14.56 11.12 27.02
C PHE A 744 -13.18 11.03 26.37
N ASP A 745 -12.18 11.05 27.25
CA ASP A 745 -10.80 10.64 27.01
C ASP A 745 -10.75 9.16 26.57
N ARG A 746 -9.90 8.89 25.58
CA ARG A 746 -9.71 7.55 25.01
C ARG A 746 -8.62 6.81 25.80
N ALA A 747 -9.00 6.27 26.96
CA ALA A 747 -8.19 5.27 27.66
C ALA A 747 -9.09 4.23 28.33
N SER A 748 -9.30 3.08 27.69
CA SER A 748 -9.55 1.81 28.38
C SER A 748 -9.45 0.63 27.42
N VAL A 749 -8.50 -0.24 27.76
CA VAL A 749 -8.28 -1.59 27.25
C VAL A 749 -9.44 -2.49 27.70
N PRO A 750 -9.96 -3.43 26.88
CA PRO A 750 -10.88 -4.43 27.38
C PRO A 750 -10.07 -5.49 28.16
N SER A 751 -10.25 -5.51 29.47
CA SER A 751 -9.88 -6.64 30.32
C SER A 751 -11.10 -7.52 30.58
N SER A 752 -10.83 -8.81 30.79
CA SER A 752 -11.70 -9.87 31.31
C SER A 752 -12.56 -10.67 30.31
N SER A 753 -12.16 -11.93 30.22
CA SER A 753 -12.88 -13.12 29.76
C SER A 753 -13.92 -13.59 30.79
N PRO A 754 -15.03 -14.22 30.38
CA PRO A 754 -15.90 -14.93 31.31
C PRO A 754 -15.33 -16.31 31.64
N LYS A 755 -15.17 -16.60 32.94
CA LYS A 755 -14.88 -17.95 33.46
C LYS A 755 -16.08 -18.88 33.24
N PRO A 756 -15.87 -20.17 32.90
CA PRO A 756 -16.93 -21.17 32.88
C PRO A 756 -17.21 -21.73 34.29
N GLY A 757 -18.50 -21.86 34.64
CA GLY A 757 -18.97 -22.57 35.84
C GLY A 757 -18.91 -24.10 35.69
N PRO A 758 -18.93 -24.87 36.79
CA PRO A 758 -18.45 -26.25 36.83
C PRO A 758 -19.50 -27.26 36.34
N PHE A 759 -19.11 -28.11 35.38
CA PHE A 759 -19.83 -29.33 35.04
C PHE A 759 -19.55 -30.42 36.09
N LYS A 760 -20.61 -30.88 36.77
CA LYS A 760 -20.59 -32.08 37.63
C LYS A 760 -20.42 -33.33 36.76
N ARG A 761 -19.30 -34.06 36.96
CA ARG A 761 -19.12 -35.43 36.48
C ARG A 761 -19.89 -36.38 37.42
N ALA A 762 -20.87 -37.10 36.86
CA ALA A 762 -21.38 -38.33 37.47
C ALA A 762 -20.40 -39.46 37.16
N ALA A 763 -19.91 -40.11 38.20
CA ALA A 763 -19.11 -41.32 38.13
C ALA A 763 -20.04 -42.54 38.02
N THR A 764 -19.81 -43.38 37.02
CA THR A 764 -20.22 -44.80 37.06
C THR A 764 -19.00 -45.65 36.76
N SER A 765 -18.62 -46.40 37.79
CA SER A 765 -17.59 -47.43 37.80
C SER A 765 -18.05 -48.67 37.03
N ALA A 766 -17.21 -49.19 36.13
CA ALA A 766 -17.18 -50.61 35.84
C ALA A 766 -15.75 -51.04 35.47
N THR A 767 -15.21 -51.91 36.30
CA THR A 767 -13.85 -52.43 36.30
C THR A 767 -13.77 -53.71 35.48
N ARG A 768 -12.66 -53.88 34.73
CA ARG A 768 -12.02 -55.17 34.32
C ARG A 768 -12.86 -56.08 33.39
N ARG A 769 -12.31 -56.83 32.42
CA ARG A 769 -11.03 -57.56 32.38
C ARG A 769 -10.80 -58.12 30.95
N SER A 770 -9.53 -58.13 30.54
CA SER A 770 -8.81 -59.17 29.76
C SER A 770 -9.30 -59.71 28.41
N LYS A 771 -8.37 -59.59 27.44
CA LYS A 771 -7.92 -60.59 26.44
C LYS A 771 -8.96 -61.15 25.45
N ALA A 772 -8.84 -60.77 24.18
CA ALA A 772 -8.06 -61.46 23.14
C ALA A 772 -7.82 -60.49 21.98
#